data_AF-A0A9W7SV34-F1
#
_entry.id   AF-A0A9W7SV34-F1
#
_cell.length_a   1.000
_cell.length_b   1.000
_cell.length_c   1.000
_cell.angle_alpha   90.00
_cell.angle_beta   90.00
_cell.angle_gamma   90.00
#
_symmetry.space_group_name_H-M   'P 1'
#
loop_
_entity.id
_entity.type
_entity.pdbx_description
1 polymer ?
#
loop_
_entity_poly.entity_id
_entity_poly.type
_entity_poly.pdbx_seq_one_letter_code
_entity_poly.pdbx_strand_id
1 'polypeptide(L)'
;MASDAEQDIGNGHIDQHEQHVEDEEEIERPRALPADLPTSLDDRRNFKSYNEEAEYYDAWQGQSQTYSAPTTAKPLSFNLALHEPDDDSFGRDFGNDEARVAQMFASQSRRGTETDAGEVEEDDVLQDEQMSRDQKANTLQDFLFMAASNGDAKRVERLVRGQASDLVDIDAVDAEGTPPLVYASCFGHKDAVLALLNAGATVDNQDRNQWTALMWAMTNRHKDIAKILLDHGASTDVKSSSGRTALDFVPPNSDISDLLQHRGYSIGNVGMANDDFYNAGLAQDRFEEELAENEMRRRMLMESAINLEVDLGNLDLDDRAESADEMDEGQEFVWDRCLSDQMFVFMENDIENYLDIVITRMAPLRSPTQKPTPANVIFLGARYAHYHANNELLQEWLLCASEKIEAVVEASQWDMAVLAFWISNATLLIYYLRKDPGLAEGTIDFQARLTELIQEIYILIIRDAERRMDKVIMTAMLEHETIPGFEDTKFQNEWKFLRTKTKVQPEPQGDKRFRPPSPKRKAQISPRNITSLLSSTLFVLDLYDVHSVITAQILSQLYYWLSAEIFNRIMSNKRYLARTKAMQIRMNVSMLEDWARTNNRQPEPDKNGGVPTTQEATVDAARRHLAPVVQLLQWLQCFSGFGEDRQAMEETIDQMPILTTSQLLHAVKHYRAEVGEPVLSKASVKMIQEIKSRPRAAPAATSAGASQGKDTPPPNGTDRKNGPLPPIPQQLEADEDDAPTSNLLNPAILLPFHLPTSTDMLISYGAGFGGVNKERERRYIPAVPAEFLAKLDPDGSGERGERRAKNIYEGARFIRGLYQAYVKEKMAVKQIPAEQIDATFKSDSIDLINKALGSRILSFSDEWFAAAENLTTPTPPIRKPGVFTYAGAWYDGWETRRHNPEPFDWVVIRLGVASGKVRGVEIDTAFFNGNQAPEIAVQGCFVGADEEHEEELRSKDFKGWETILDKQECGPSQRHGWLLPAVTEKAYTHVRLQMFPDGGIARFRLYGQAVPVFPQDINAVFDLAATVNGGVAVKCSDQHFGTKDNLLLPGRGVDMGDGWETKRSRGEHVDWTIIRLGASGHIDKLVVDTAHFRGNFPQKVQVFAAPGAETPPEPEDEAWVEVLPPQKTGPDTEHEYGSDVLKMVEGTVYGYVKLVIIPDGGVKRIRVFGRRRVESALL
;
A
#
# COMPACT_ATOMS: atom_id res chain seq x y z
N MET A 1 -54.05 24.94 67.82
CA MET A 1 -54.45 26.33 68.14
C MET A 1 -53.29 27.17 67.67
N ALA A 2 -53.45 27.77 66.50
CA ALA A 2 -54.11 29.06 66.29
C ALA A 2 -53.04 30.16 66.44
N SER A 3 -52.44 30.65 65.36
CA SER A 3 -53.01 31.40 64.21
C SER A 3 -53.20 32.88 64.51
N ASP A 4 -53.22 33.63 63.40
CA ASP A 4 -53.76 34.97 63.16
C ASP A 4 -52.65 35.93 62.68
N ALA A 5 -52.65 36.46 61.44
CA ALA A 5 -53.69 37.21 60.71
C ALA A 5 -53.73 38.71 61.16
N GLU A 6 -53.93 39.70 60.29
CA GLU A 6 -54.13 39.77 58.82
C GLU A 6 -53.94 41.23 58.34
N GLN A 7 -53.63 41.45 57.04
CA GLN A 7 -54.06 42.61 56.17
C GLN A 7 -53.75 44.08 56.65
N ASP A 8 -53.78 45.16 55.85
CA ASP A 8 -54.19 45.33 54.44
C ASP A 8 -53.50 46.51 53.68
N ILE A 9 -53.66 46.48 52.36
CA ILE A 9 -53.49 47.46 51.24
C ILE A 9 -53.29 49.00 51.53
N GLY A 10 -52.46 49.70 50.72
CA GLY A 10 -52.60 51.17 50.49
C GLY A 10 -51.47 51.94 49.74
N ASN A 11 -51.57 52.14 48.41
CA ASN A 11 -50.60 52.83 47.52
C ASN A 11 -50.25 54.32 47.80
N GLY A 12 -49.03 54.76 47.41
CA GLY A 12 -48.81 56.14 46.90
C GLY A 12 -47.36 56.72 46.90
N HIS A 13 -46.74 56.79 45.70
CA HIS A 13 -45.57 57.59 45.19
C HIS A 13 -45.02 58.78 46.05
N ILE A 14 -43.74 59.24 45.97
CA ILE A 14 -42.59 59.11 45.02
C ILE A 14 -41.25 59.47 45.79
N ASP A 15 -39.98 59.39 45.37
CA ASP A 15 -39.27 59.47 44.06
C ASP A 15 -38.04 58.49 43.96
N GLN A 16 -36.86 58.88 43.39
CA GLN A 16 -35.75 57.99 42.99
C GLN A 16 -34.29 58.33 43.44
N HIS A 17 -33.44 57.28 43.39
CA HIS A 17 -31.97 57.18 43.17
C HIS A 17 -30.96 56.85 44.32
N GLU A 18 -29.93 56.07 43.94
CA GLU A 18 -28.95 55.24 44.71
C GLU A 18 -27.50 55.67 44.34
N GLN A 19 -26.41 55.60 45.14
CA GLN A 19 -25.74 54.60 46.03
C GLN A 19 -24.76 53.63 45.32
N HIS A 20 -23.50 53.33 45.74
CA HIS A 20 -22.63 53.49 46.96
C HIS A 20 -22.61 52.33 48.01
N VAL A 21 -21.47 51.85 48.56
CA VAL A 21 -20.01 52.00 48.20
C VAL A 21 -19.11 50.88 48.82
N GLU A 22 -17.91 51.15 49.38
CA GLU A 22 -16.87 50.21 49.93
C GLU A 22 -17.25 49.50 51.28
N ASP A 23 -16.42 48.84 52.13
CA ASP A 23 -15.09 49.19 52.75
C ASP A 23 -14.37 47.99 53.50
N GLU A 24 -13.25 48.24 54.22
CA GLU A 24 -12.14 47.30 54.55
C GLU A 24 -11.94 46.75 56.03
N GLU A 25 -11.05 45.74 56.14
CA GLU A 25 -10.05 45.37 57.21
C GLU A 25 -10.33 44.63 58.58
N GLU A 26 -9.24 44.15 59.22
CA GLU A 26 -9.09 42.95 60.11
C GLU A 26 -9.14 43.15 61.66
N ILE A 27 -9.47 42.09 62.45
CA ILE A 27 -8.94 41.80 63.83
C ILE A 27 -8.91 40.27 64.18
N GLU A 28 -7.91 39.80 64.94
CA GLU A 28 -7.68 38.43 65.49
C GLU A 28 -8.28 38.15 66.91
N ARG A 29 -8.31 36.96 67.55
CA ARG A 29 -8.38 35.48 67.26
C ARG A 29 -8.59 34.77 68.64
N PRO A 30 -9.39 33.68 68.79
CA PRO A 30 -9.26 32.83 69.99
C PRO A 30 -9.38 31.29 69.83
N ARG A 31 -8.40 30.59 70.44
CA ARG A 31 -8.39 29.19 70.95
C ARG A 31 -8.56 28.01 69.97
N ALA A 32 -7.66 27.02 70.12
CA ALA A 32 -7.62 25.79 69.33
C ALA A 32 -8.40 24.62 69.96
N LEU A 33 -8.77 23.65 69.11
CA LEU A 33 -9.42 22.38 69.47
C LEU A 33 -8.41 21.20 69.43
N PRO A 34 -8.73 20.03 70.01
CA PRO A 34 -7.86 18.85 69.97
C PRO A 34 -7.66 18.29 68.55
N ALA A 35 -6.50 17.69 68.29
CA ALA A 35 -5.99 17.35 66.96
C ALA A 35 -6.61 16.11 66.26
N ASP A 36 -7.84 15.72 66.62
CA ASP A 36 -8.48 14.46 66.20
C ASP A 36 -9.87 14.68 65.55
N LEU A 37 -10.09 15.86 64.96
CA LEU A 37 -11.29 16.22 64.21
C LEU A 37 -10.95 16.90 62.87
N PRO A 38 -11.54 16.46 61.74
CA PRO A 38 -11.36 17.12 60.45
C PRO A 38 -12.13 18.44 60.36
N THR A 39 -11.69 19.33 59.46
CA THR A 39 -12.06 20.76 59.48
C THR A 39 -12.58 21.33 58.15
N SER A 40 -12.79 20.50 57.11
CA SER A 40 -13.39 20.91 55.84
C SER A 40 -14.44 19.91 55.34
N LEU A 41 -15.11 20.23 54.21
CA LEU A 41 -16.29 19.52 53.72
C LEU A 41 -16.00 18.18 53.01
N ASP A 42 -14.73 17.84 52.78
CA ASP A 42 -14.32 16.59 52.12
C ASP A 42 -14.40 15.35 53.04
N ASP A 43 -14.46 15.56 54.36
CA ASP A 43 -14.48 14.46 55.35
C ASP A 43 -15.88 13.87 55.58
N ARG A 44 -16.42 13.25 54.53
CA ARG A 44 -17.49 12.24 54.64
C ARG A 44 -16.99 10.87 54.20
N ARG A 45 -16.28 10.18 55.11
CA ARG A 45 -16.15 8.72 55.04
C ARG A 45 -17.53 8.08 54.93
N ASN A 46 -17.76 7.30 53.88
CA ASN A 46 -18.90 6.40 53.81
C ASN A 46 -18.43 4.93 53.78
N PHE A 47 -19.38 4.03 53.96
CA PHE A 47 -19.16 2.61 54.28
C PHE A 47 -18.33 1.84 53.24
N LYS A 48 -17.60 0.81 53.69
CA LYS A 48 -17.06 -0.22 52.79
C LYS A 48 -18.22 -1.04 52.20
N SER A 49 -18.38 -0.98 50.89
CA SER A 49 -18.76 -2.16 50.10
C SER A 49 -17.48 -2.76 49.50
N TYR A 50 -17.48 -4.07 49.23
CA TYR A 50 -16.46 -4.67 48.36
C TYR A 50 -16.90 -4.46 46.91
N ASN A 51 -16.25 -3.54 46.20
CA ASN A 51 -16.07 -3.61 44.76
C ASN A 51 -14.58 -3.85 44.53
N GLU A 52 -14.22 -5.02 44.03
CA GLU A 52 -12.93 -5.22 43.38
C GLU A 52 -13.12 -4.85 41.91
N GLU A 53 -12.77 -3.60 41.57
CA GLU A 53 -12.77 -3.12 40.18
C GLU A 53 -11.57 -3.73 39.46
N ALA A 54 -11.80 -4.91 38.89
CA ALA A 54 -10.83 -5.62 38.08
C ALA A 54 -10.71 -4.96 36.70
N GLU A 55 -9.73 -4.07 36.54
CA GLU A 55 -9.29 -3.61 35.22
C GLU A 55 -8.68 -4.79 34.45
N TYR A 56 -9.47 -5.39 33.57
CA TYR A 56 -8.97 -6.27 32.52
C TYR A 56 -8.78 -5.44 31.25
N TYR A 57 -7.55 -5.40 30.75
CA TYR A 57 -7.26 -4.82 29.44
C TYR A 57 -7.60 -5.85 28.36
N ASP A 58 -8.74 -5.67 27.70
CA ASP A 58 -9.07 -6.47 26.54
C ASP A 58 -8.30 -5.96 25.31
N ALA A 59 -7.28 -6.73 24.92
CA ALA A 59 -6.47 -6.46 23.74
C ALA A 59 -7.30 -6.50 22.43
N TRP A 60 -8.44 -7.20 22.41
CA TRP A 60 -9.28 -7.33 21.21
C TRP A 60 -10.14 -6.10 20.96
N GLN A 61 -10.76 -5.52 22.00
CA GLN A 61 -11.55 -4.29 21.88
C GLN A 61 -10.73 -3.00 22.06
N GLY A 62 -9.47 -3.10 22.49
CA GLY A 62 -8.59 -1.93 22.68
C GLY A 62 -9.04 -0.98 23.79
N GLN A 63 -9.84 -1.48 24.74
CA GLN A 63 -10.38 -0.70 25.86
C GLN A 63 -10.17 -1.43 27.19
N SER A 64 -9.72 -0.69 28.20
CA SER A 64 -9.79 -1.11 29.60
C SER A 64 -11.23 -0.96 30.10
N GLN A 65 -12.00 -2.05 30.12
CA GLN A 65 -13.39 -2.00 30.59
C GLN A 65 -13.47 -1.98 32.12
N THR A 66 -13.63 -0.80 32.70
CA THR A 66 -14.04 -0.63 34.11
C THR A 66 -15.57 -0.70 34.22
N TYR A 67 -16.11 -1.66 34.98
CA TYR A 67 -17.56 -1.73 35.26
C TYR A 67 -18.00 -0.54 36.14
N SER A 68 -18.55 0.51 35.51
CA SER A 68 -19.09 1.70 36.18
C SER A 68 -20.54 1.98 35.80
N ALA A 69 -21.34 2.40 36.79
CA ALA A 69 -22.76 2.67 36.63
C ALA A 69 -23.02 3.95 35.80
N PRO A 70 -24.08 3.99 34.95
CA PRO A 70 -24.29 5.07 33.99
C PRO A 70 -24.59 6.41 34.69
N THR A 71 -23.76 7.42 34.42
CA THR A 71 -23.90 8.77 34.98
C THR A 71 -23.87 9.83 33.87
N THR A 72 -24.58 10.94 34.11
CA THR A 72 -25.02 11.91 33.09
C THR A 72 -23.91 12.72 32.42
N ALA A 73 -24.08 12.97 31.11
CA ALA A 73 -23.25 13.89 30.33
C ALA A 73 -23.39 15.36 30.80
N LYS A 74 -22.33 16.15 30.56
CA LYS A 74 -22.30 17.61 30.74
C LYS A 74 -21.71 18.30 29.50
N PRO A 75 -22.00 19.60 29.28
CA PRO A 75 -21.98 20.17 27.93
C PRO A 75 -20.59 20.59 27.45
N LEU A 76 -20.44 20.61 26.12
CA LEU A 76 -19.34 21.26 25.41
C LEU A 76 -19.28 22.75 25.75
N SER A 77 -18.08 23.29 25.89
CA SER A 77 -17.83 24.74 25.85
C SER A 77 -16.85 25.04 24.71
N PHE A 78 -17.11 26.13 24.01
CA PHE A 78 -16.47 26.51 22.75
C PHE A 78 -15.87 27.90 22.95
N ASN A 79 -14.62 28.12 22.52
CA ASN A 79 -13.98 29.42 22.62
C ASN A 79 -13.01 29.64 21.45
N LEU A 80 -12.88 30.90 21.02
CA LEU A 80 -12.19 31.28 19.78
C LEU A 80 -11.15 32.38 20.09
N ALA A 81 -9.86 32.08 19.93
CA ALA A 81 -8.76 33.02 20.07
C ALA A 81 -7.55 32.58 19.22
N LEU A 82 -6.64 33.51 18.90
CA LEU A 82 -5.58 33.36 17.89
C LEU A 82 -4.32 34.12 18.35
N HIS A 83 -3.13 33.47 18.26
CA HIS A 83 -1.78 33.95 18.66
C HIS A 83 -1.61 34.23 20.19
N GLU A 84 -0.46 34.08 20.88
CA GLU A 84 0.92 33.58 20.65
C GLU A 84 1.66 33.57 22.05
N PRO A 85 2.94 33.18 22.25
CA PRO A 85 3.82 32.17 21.62
C PRO A 85 4.58 31.26 22.66
N ASP A 86 5.66 30.55 22.23
CA ASP A 86 6.81 29.95 23.00
C ASP A 86 6.54 28.79 24.01
N ASP A 87 7.37 27.75 24.24
CA ASP A 87 8.47 27.01 23.53
C ASP A 87 8.68 25.66 24.32
N ASP A 88 9.59 24.68 24.19
CA ASP A 88 10.84 24.36 23.43
C ASP A 88 11.02 22.79 23.43
N SER A 89 11.80 22.25 22.47
CA SER A 89 12.52 20.94 22.49
C SER A 89 11.75 19.60 22.45
N PHE A 90 12.25 18.49 21.86
CA PHE A 90 13.32 18.26 20.86
C PHE A 90 13.09 16.85 20.22
N GLY A 91 13.18 16.70 18.90
CA GLY A 91 13.10 15.37 18.24
C GLY A 91 13.15 15.40 16.71
N ARG A 92 14.34 15.25 16.12
CA ARG A 92 14.63 15.47 14.68
C ARG A 92 13.79 14.61 13.72
N ASP A 93 13.38 15.22 12.62
CA ASP A 93 13.07 14.57 11.34
C ASP A 93 13.74 15.36 10.18
N PHE A 94 13.97 14.75 9.02
CA PHE A 94 14.72 15.30 7.88
C PHE A 94 13.89 15.30 6.58
N GLY A 95 13.28 16.42 6.21
CA GLY A 95 12.55 16.53 4.94
C GLY A 95 11.92 17.88 4.57
N ASN A 96 12.41 19.00 5.12
CA ASN A 96 11.63 20.25 5.12
C ASN A 96 12.04 21.32 4.07
N ASP A 97 12.88 20.96 3.09
CA ASP A 97 13.39 21.93 2.09
C ASP A 97 12.35 22.27 1.00
N GLU A 98 11.56 21.31 0.52
CA GLU A 98 10.53 21.56 -0.50
C GLU A 98 9.39 22.46 0.02
N ALA A 99 8.97 22.27 1.27
CA ALA A 99 7.93 23.09 1.90
C ALA A 99 8.35 24.57 2.00
N ARG A 100 9.62 24.84 2.32
CA ARG A 100 10.16 26.22 2.40
C ARG A 100 10.27 26.88 1.03
N VAL A 101 10.66 26.12 0.00
CA VAL A 101 10.67 26.60 -1.40
C VAL A 101 9.25 26.90 -1.88
N ALA A 102 8.26 26.03 -1.59
CA ALA A 102 6.86 26.28 -1.91
C ALA A 102 6.30 27.53 -1.20
N GLN A 103 6.70 27.77 0.05
CA GLN A 103 6.30 28.96 0.80
C GLN A 103 6.88 30.25 0.21
N MET A 104 8.10 30.20 -0.36
CA MET A 104 8.65 31.33 -1.13
C MET A 104 7.96 31.54 -2.48
N PHE A 105 7.66 30.49 -3.25
CA PHE A 105 6.84 30.60 -4.47
C PHE A 105 5.45 31.20 -4.18
N ALA A 106 4.85 30.88 -3.03
CA ALA A 106 3.59 31.47 -2.58
C ALA A 106 3.70 32.97 -2.24
N SER A 107 4.87 33.46 -1.85
CA SER A 107 5.13 34.89 -1.63
C SER A 107 5.40 35.65 -2.95
N GLN A 108 6.19 35.07 -3.87
CA GLN A 108 6.43 35.62 -5.21
C GLN A 108 5.12 35.76 -6.01
N SER A 109 4.24 34.75 -5.91
CA SER A 109 2.94 34.72 -6.61
C SER A 109 1.97 35.84 -6.20
N ARG A 110 2.25 36.61 -5.14
CA ARG A 110 1.40 37.72 -4.67
C ARG A 110 1.74 39.10 -5.26
N ARG A 111 2.79 39.23 -6.08
CA ARG A 111 3.21 40.51 -6.71
C ARG A 111 3.40 40.44 -8.24
N GLY A 112 2.83 39.41 -8.88
CA GLY A 112 3.04 39.11 -10.30
C GLY A 112 2.23 39.90 -11.34
N THR A 113 1.65 41.07 -11.02
CA THR A 113 0.83 41.85 -11.97
C THR A 113 1.01 43.36 -11.84
N GLU A 114 2.16 43.88 -12.29
CA GLU A 114 2.25 45.11 -13.10
C GLU A 114 3.67 45.29 -13.62
N THR A 115 3.82 45.59 -14.91
CA THR A 115 5.09 46.10 -15.46
C THR A 115 5.05 47.63 -15.44
N ASP A 116 6.22 48.27 -15.37
CA ASP A 116 6.42 49.73 -15.42
C ASP A 116 6.20 50.55 -14.12
N ALA A 117 5.88 49.93 -12.98
CA ALA A 117 5.70 50.64 -11.69
C ALA A 117 6.97 50.75 -10.80
N GLY A 118 7.96 49.87 -11.00
CA GLY A 118 9.02 49.59 -10.01
C GLY A 118 10.20 50.58 -9.92
N GLU A 119 10.27 51.62 -10.76
CA GLU A 119 11.42 52.54 -10.78
C GLU A 119 11.36 53.68 -9.75
N VAL A 120 10.23 53.85 -9.06
CA VAL A 120 9.98 55.02 -8.19
C VAL A 120 10.38 54.78 -6.73
N GLU A 121 10.16 53.57 -6.20
CA GLU A 121 10.28 53.27 -4.76
C GLU A 121 11.71 53.41 -4.21
N GLU A 122 12.75 53.15 -5.02
CA GLU A 122 14.14 53.16 -4.55
C GLU A 122 14.70 54.58 -4.39
N ASP A 123 14.47 55.43 -5.39
CA ASP A 123 14.89 56.84 -5.36
C ASP A 123 14.07 57.63 -4.33
N ASP A 124 12.81 57.27 -4.07
CA ASP A 124 12.00 57.83 -2.98
C ASP A 124 12.55 57.45 -1.60
N VAL A 125 12.89 56.17 -1.35
CA VAL A 125 13.52 55.73 -0.09
C VAL A 125 14.89 56.40 0.10
N LEU A 126 15.68 56.61 -0.96
CA LEU A 126 16.92 57.37 -0.88
C LEU A 126 16.68 58.86 -0.53
N GLN A 127 15.61 59.47 -1.06
CA GLN A 127 15.30 60.90 -0.87
C GLN A 127 14.53 61.25 0.42
N ASP A 128 13.82 60.32 1.07
CA ASP A 128 13.01 60.62 2.27
C ASP A 128 13.85 61.14 3.46
N GLU A 129 13.65 62.40 3.86
CA GLU A 129 14.35 63.01 4.99
C GLU A 129 13.90 62.49 6.38
N GLN A 130 12.85 61.67 6.46
CA GLN A 130 12.29 61.17 7.73
C GLN A 130 12.83 59.80 8.19
N MET A 131 13.26 58.94 7.26
CA MET A 131 13.80 57.60 7.62
C MET A 131 15.22 57.66 8.17
N SER A 132 15.49 56.92 9.26
CA SER A 132 16.85 56.74 9.78
C SER A 132 17.74 56.03 8.76
N ARG A 133 19.06 56.31 8.79
CA ARG A 133 20.05 55.65 7.91
C ARG A 133 19.95 54.12 7.99
N ASP A 134 19.75 53.59 9.20
CA ASP A 134 19.68 52.14 9.43
C ASP A 134 18.38 51.54 8.87
N GLN A 135 17.29 52.31 8.86
CA GLN A 135 16.02 51.91 8.24
C GLN A 135 16.11 51.94 6.71
N LYS A 136 16.83 52.91 6.14
CA LYS A 136 17.14 52.95 4.70
C LYS A 136 18.04 51.77 4.30
N ALA A 137 19.08 51.48 5.07
CA ALA A 137 19.95 50.34 4.83
C ALA A 137 19.15 49.02 4.80
N ASN A 138 18.35 48.75 5.84
CA ASN A 138 17.54 47.52 5.91
C ASN A 138 16.54 47.41 4.75
N THR A 139 15.82 48.48 4.40
CA THR A 139 14.83 48.44 3.31
C THR A 139 15.46 48.28 1.92
N LEU A 140 16.63 48.89 1.67
CA LEU A 140 17.40 48.68 0.44
C LEU A 140 18.02 47.27 0.39
N GLN A 141 18.38 46.69 1.54
CA GLN A 141 18.84 45.31 1.66
C GLN A 141 17.71 44.30 1.37
N ASP A 142 16.50 44.54 1.89
CA ASP A 142 15.29 43.75 1.57
C ASP A 142 14.98 43.79 0.06
N PHE A 143 15.14 44.95 -0.59
CA PHE A 143 15.03 45.05 -2.04
C PHE A 143 16.12 44.26 -2.78
N LEU A 144 17.36 44.16 -2.25
CA LEU A 144 18.40 43.31 -2.85
C LEU A 144 18.04 41.81 -2.74
N PHE A 145 17.55 41.35 -1.58
CA PHE A 145 17.09 39.96 -1.42
C PHE A 145 15.93 39.65 -2.38
N MET A 146 14.94 40.54 -2.49
CA MET A 146 13.83 40.38 -3.45
C MET A 146 14.30 40.39 -4.91
N ALA A 147 15.22 41.29 -5.28
CA ALA A 147 15.75 41.37 -6.65
C ALA A 147 16.57 40.11 -7.02
N ALA A 148 17.35 39.57 -6.10
CA ALA A 148 18.09 38.32 -6.28
C ALA A 148 17.16 37.09 -6.34
N SER A 149 16.11 37.04 -5.51
CA SER A 149 15.12 35.95 -5.50
C SER A 149 14.20 35.96 -6.73
N ASN A 150 13.89 37.12 -7.29
CA ASN A 150 13.05 37.26 -8.49
C ASN A 150 13.87 37.27 -9.80
N GLY A 151 15.20 37.34 -9.72
CA GLY A 151 16.09 37.33 -10.87
C GLY A 151 16.20 38.66 -11.63
N ASP A 152 15.80 39.79 -11.05
CA ASP A 152 15.94 41.11 -11.68
C ASP A 152 17.40 41.60 -11.62
N ALA A 153 18.20 41.10 -12.55
CA ALA A 153 19.61 41.46 -12.71
C ALA A 153 19.85 42.97 -12.88
N LYS A 154 18.88 43.72 -13.43
CA LYS A 154 19.00 45.18 -13.59
C LYS A 154 18.82 45.91 -12.26
N ARG A 155 17.88 45.47 -11.43
CA ARG A 155 17.65 46.02 -10.09
C ARG A 155 18.77 45.62 -9.13
N VAL A 156 19.27 44.38 -9.21
CA VAL A 156 20.51 43.97 -8.52
C VAL A 156 21.70 44.85 -8.93
N GLU A 157 21.93 45.07 -10.23
CA GLU A 157 23.03 45.94 -10.67
C GLU A 157 22.85 47.41 -10.22
N ARG A 158 21.61 47.93 -10.23
CA ARG A 158 21.28 49.29 -9.77
C ARG A 158 21.51 49.48 -8.27
N LEU A 159 21.06 48.55 -7.43
CA LEU A 159 21.24 48.63 -5.98
C LEU A 159 22.72 48.55 -5.60
N VAL A 160 23.48 47.65 -6.23
CA VAL A 160 24.86 47.35 -5.82
C VAL A 160 25.90 48.28 -6.48
N ARG A 161 25.61 48.89 -7.65
CA ARG A 161 26.53 49.82 -8.34
C ARG A 161 26.02 51.26 -8.45
N GLY A 162 24.78 51.53 -8.03
CA GLY A 162 24.16 52.86 -8.03
C GLY A 162 24.33 53.60 -6.70
N GLN A 163 23.47 54.59 -6.46
CA GLN A 163 23.58 55.47 -5.27
C GLN A 163 23.30 54.76 -3.94
N ALA A 164 22.75 53.54 -3.97
CA ALA A 164 22.51 52.70 -2.79
C ALA A 164 23.75 51.89 -2.33
N SER A 165 24.85 51.85 -3.09
CA SER A 165 26.02 51.02 -2.77
C SER A 165 26.67 51.32 -1.42
N ASP A 166 26.50 52.55 -0.90
CA ASP A 166 27.04 53.00 0.38
C ASP A 166 26.13 52.64 1.59
N LEU A 167 25.03 51.91 1.33
CA LEU A 167 24.01 51.48 2.30
C LEU A 167 23.63 50.00 2.20
N VAL A 168 24.04 49.29 1.14
CA VAL A 168 23.69 47.88 0.86
C VAL A 168 24.94 47.02 0.95
N ASP A 169 24.87 45.89 1.66
CA ASP A 169 25.95 44.92 1.76
C ASP A 169 25.64 43.71 0.86
N ILE A 170 26.57 43.38 -0.05
CA ILE A 170 26.42 42.33 -1.05
C ILE A 170 26.35 40.94 -0.41
N ASP A 171 27.06 40.77 0.72
CA ASP A 171 27.25 39.49 1.40
C ASP A 171 26.45 39.38 2.72
N ALA A 172 25.68 40.42 3.09
CA ALA A 172 24.80 40.37 4.24
C ALA A 172 23.71 39.30 4.09
N VAL A 173 23.38 38.66 5.21
CA VAL A 173 22.40 37.58 5.29
C VAL A 173 21.05 38.09 5.78
N ASP A 174 19.97 37.43 5.34
CA ASP A 174 18.61 37.70 5.80
C ASP A 174 18.37 37.17 7.23
N ALA A 175 17.14 37.33 7.74
CA ALA A 175 16.75 36.82 9.06
C ALA A 175 16.90 35.28 9.20
N GLU A 176 16.90 34.55 8.09
CA GLU A 176 17.13 33.11 8.01
C GLU A 176 18.60 32.73 7.74
N GLY A 177 19.52 33.69 7.72
CA GLY A 177 20.95 33.46 7.52
C GLY A 177 21.35 33.17 6.07
N THR A 178 20.56 33.63 5.09
CA THR A 178 20.72 33.35 3.65
C THR A 178 21.28 34.57 2.91
N PRO A 179 22.40 34.47 2.17
CA PRO A 179 22.96 35.57 1.37
C PRO A 179 22.29 35.68 -0.02
N PRO A 180 22.31 36.85 -0.69
CA PRO A 180 21.62 37.06 -1.98
C PRO A 180 22.07 36.11 -3.10
N LEU A 181 23.36 35.73 -3.10
CA LEU A 181 23.95 34.83 -4.08
C LEU A 181 23.38 33.41 -3.99
N VAL A 182 22.99 32.95 -2.79
CA VAL A 182 22.33 31.65 -2.60
C VAL A 182 20.92 31.68 -3.19
N TYR A 183 20.14 32.76 -3.00
CA TYR A 183 18.82 32.89 -3.62
C TYR A 183 18.89 32.87 -5.15
N ALA A 184 19.74 33.72 -5.75
CA ALA A 184 19.89 33.76 -7.20
C ALA A 184 20.37 32.41 -7.79
N SER A 185 21.18 31.66 -7.04
CA SER A 185 21.68 30.34 -7.47
C SER A 185 20.67 29.20 -7.27
N CYS A 186 19.84 29.26 -6.22
CA CYS A 186 18.80 28.27 -5.95
C CYS A 186 17.66 28.34 -6.98
N PHE A 187 17.14 29.54 -7.26
CA PHE A 187 16.05 29.77 -8.21
C PHE A 187 16.46 29.76 -9.69
N GLY A 188 17.75 29.62 -10.01
CA GLY A 188 18.22 29.48 -11.40
C GLY A 188 18.46 30.82 -12.13
N HIS A 189 18.56 31.93 -11.41
CA HIS A 189 18.67 33.28 -11.98
C HIS A 189 20.10 33.66 -12.40
N LYS A 190 20.56 33.02 -13.47
CA LYS A 190 21.91 33.15 -14.06
C LYS A 190 22.43 34.59 -14.18
N ASP A 191 21.61 35.52 -14.65
CA ASP A 191 22.03 36.90 -14.88
C ASP A 191 22.12 37.71 -13.57
N ALA A 192 21.30 37.37 -12.56
CA ALA A 192 21.42 37.95 -11.21
C ALA A 192 22.65 37.39 -10.46
N VAL A 193 22.95 36.10 -10.61
CA VAL A 193 24.21 35.50 -10.15
C VAL A 193 25.40 36.23 -10.77
N LEU A 194 25.37 36.49 -12.08
CA LEU A 194 26.43 37.27 -12.74
C LEU A 194 26.50 38.72 -12.23
N ALA A 195 25.37 39.38 -11.97
CA ALA A 195 25.38 40.75 -11.43
C ALA A 195 26.06 40.81 -10.04
N LEU A 196 25.70 39.89 -9.13
CA LEU A 196 26.30 39.78 -7.79
C LEU A 196 27.79 39.44 -7.83
N LEU A 197 28.18 38.43 -8.61
CA LEU A 197 29.58 38.02 -8.73
C LEU A 197 30.46 39.10 -9.39
N ASN A 198 29.95 39.82 -10.39
CA ASN A 198 30.66 40.95 -10.99
C ASN A 198 30.66 42.21 -10.10
N ALA A 199 29.90 42.24 -9.01
CA ALA A 199 29.99 43.27 -7.98
C ALA A 199 30.94 42.91 -6.82
N GLY A 200 31.29 41.63 -6.67
CA GLY A 200 32.25 41.15 -5.67
C GLY A 200 31.68 40.25 -4.57
N ALA A 201 30.46 39.72 -4.73
CA ALA A 201 29.87 38.76 -3.79
C ALA A 201 30.78 37.56 -3.51
N THR A 202 30.88 37.15 -2.24
CA THR A 202 31.73 36.03 -1.81
C THR A 202 31.11 34.69 -2.21
N VAL A 203 31.76 34.00 -3.14
CA VAL A 203 31.21 32.83 -3.86
C VAL A 203 30.85 31.65 -2.96
N ASP A 204 31.67 31.42 -1.92
CA ASP A 204 31.52 30.30 -0.98
C ASP A 204 30.77 30.70 0.30
N ASN A 205 30.06 31.83 0.33
CA ASN A 205 29.21 32.17 1.47
C ASN A 205 28.12 31.10 1.66
N GLN A 206 27.98 30.68 2.91
CA GLN A 206 27.10 29.58 3.32
C GLN A 206 25.84 30.11 4.01
N ASP A 207 24.72 29.45 3.79
CA ASP A 207 23.49 29.71 4.54
C ASP A 207 23.52 29.12 5.97
N ARG A 208 22.43 29.31 6.72
CA ARG A 208 22.20 28.76 8.07
C ARG A 208 22.34 27.23 8.16
N ASN A 209 22.09 26.49 7.07
CA ASN A 209 22.28 25.04 6.98
C ASN A 209 23.71 24.65 6.54
N GLN A 210 24.58 25.64 6.36
CA GLN A 210 25.95 25.55 5.86
C GLN A 210 26.05 25.16 4.37
N TRP A 211 25.04 25.46 3.55
CA TRP A 211 25.09 25.22 2.10
C TRP A 211 25.60 26.44 1.33
N THR A 212 26.52 26.23 0.39
CA THR A 212 26.99 27.28 -0.53
C THR A 212 26.05 27.44 -1.73
N ALA A 213 26.18 28.57 -2.42
CA ALA A 213 25.55 28.80 -3.73
C ALA A 213 25.84 27.66 -4.74
N LEU A 214 27.04 27.06 -4.67
CA LEU A 214 27.43 25.92 -5.51
C LEU A 214 26.62 24.66 -5.20
N MET A 215 26.39 24.34 -3.92
CA MET A 215 25.61 23.16 -3.52
C MET A 215 24.17 23.25 -4.04
N TRP A 216 23.52 24.41 -3.84
CA TRP A 216 22.19 24.69 -4.37
C TRP A 216 22.13 24.58 -5.91
N ALA A 217 23.13 25.11 -6.63
CA ALA A 217 23.20 25.01 -8.09
C ALA A 217 23.40 23.57 -8.60
N MET A 218 24.14 22.72 -7.87
CA MET A 218 24.32 21.30 -8.22
C MET A 218 23.04 20.49 -7.99
N THR A 219 22.44 20.61 -6.80
CA THR A 219 21.20 19.90 -6.42
C THR A 219 20.04 20.24 -7.36
N ASN A 220 19.85 21.53 -7.65
CA ASN A 220 18.79 22.00 -8.56
C ASN A 220 19.16 21.87 -10.06
N ARG A 221 20.29 21.22 -10.37
CA ARG A 221 20.78 20.91 -11.73
C ARG A 221 21.04 22.12 -12.64
N HIS A 222 21.31 23.30 -12.06
CA HIS A 222 21.57 24.55 -12.78
C HIS A 222 22.97 24.61 -13.39
N LYS A 223 23.23 23.75 -14.39
CA LYS A 223 24.53 23.55 -15.08
C LYS A 223 25.28 24.85 -15.40
N ASP A 224 24.58 25.85 -15.94
CA ASP A 224 25.17 27.13 -16.34
C ASP A 224 25.61 27.98 -15.14
N ILE A 225 24.88 27.92 -14.03
CA ILE A 225 25.23 28.62 -12.78
C ILE A 225 26.36 27.88 -12.06
N ALA A 226 26.28 26.55 -11.96
CA ALA A 226 27.37 25.72 -11.46
C ALA A 226 28.68 26.00 -12.22
N LYS A 227 28.61 26.16 -13.55
CA LYS A 227 29.76 26.58 -14.37
C LYS A 227 30.26 27.98 -14.00
N ILE A 228 29.37 28.97 -13.88
CA ILE A 228 29.73 30.36 -13.55
C ILE A 228 30.39 30.46 -12.17
N LEU A 229 29.83 29.78 -11.15
CA LEU A 229 30.37 29.75 -9.80
C LEU A 229 31.78 29.12 -9.79
N LEU A 230 31.99 28.00 -10.50
CA LEU A 230 33.32 27.38 -10.66
C LEU A 230 34.30 28.26 -11.46
N ASP A 231 33.85 28.94 -12.51
CA ASP A 231 34.67 29.89 -13.28
C ASP A 231 35.01 31.16 -12.46
N HIS A 232 34.23 31.49 -11.43
CA HIS A 232 34.52 32.52 -10.43
C HIS A 232 35.28 31.99 -9.18
N GLY A 233 35.59 30.70 -9.13
CA GLY A 233 36.47 30.12 -8.10
C GLY A 233 35.78 29.46 -6.91
N ALA A 234 34.50 29.12 -6.99
CA ALA A 234 33.79 28.37 -5.94
C ALA A 234 34.50 27.08 -5.55
N SER A 235 34.61 26.81 -4.24
CA SER A 235 35.28 25.64 -3.70
C SER A 235 34.36 24.41 -3.67
N THR A 236 34.82 23.32 -4.27
CA THR A 236 34.17 22.01 -4.21
C THR A 236 34.22 21.37 -2.83
N ASP A 237 35.16 21.81 -1.99
CA ASP A 237 35.60 21.08 -0.79
C ASP A 237 34.93 21.60 0.50
N VAL A 238 34.12 22.66 0.39
CA VAL A 238 33.27 23.18 1.47
C VAL A 238 32.24 22.12 1.87
N LYS A 239 31.93 22.04 3.16
CA LYS A 239 31.04 21.03 3.72
C LYS A 239 29.78 21.64 4.32
N SER A 240 28.65 20.99 4.05
CA SER A 240 27.36 21.24 4.71
C SER A 240 27.38 20.83 6.18
N SER A 241 26.32 21.18 6.90
CA SER A 241 26.05 20.70 8.27
C SER A 241 25.95 19.18 8.39
N SER A 242 25.65 18.48 7.30
CA SER A 242 25.67 17.01 7.19
C SER A 242 27.03 16.43 6.74
N GLY A 243 28.07 17.27 6.62
CA GLY A 243 29.44 16.87 6.27
C GLY A 243 29.69 16.58 4.79
N ARG A 244 28.66 16.77 3.94
CA ARG A 244 28.69 16.51 2.49
C ARG A 244 29.25 17.71 1.72
N THR A 245 29.96 17.42 0.64
CA THR A 245 30.56 18.40 -0.28
C THR A 245 29.66 18.67 -1.48
N ALA A 246 29.95 19.72 -2.26
CA ALA A 246 29.18 20.02 -3.48
C ALA A 246 29.23 18.91 -4.54
N LEU A 247 30.24 18.02 -4.49
CA LEU A 247 30.35 16.87 -5.39
C LEU A 247 29.42 15.72 -5.00
N ASP A 248 29.07 15.58 -3.71
CA ASP A 248 28.23 14.49 -3.18
C ASP A 248 26.73 14.63 -3.55
N PHE A 249 26.36 15.71 -4.23
CA PHE A 249 25.01 16.00 -4.74
C PHE A 249 24.91 15.90 -6.27
N VAL A 250 26.03 15.62 -6.98
CA VAL A 250 26.05 15.51 -8.44
C VAL A 250 25.52 14.14 -8.89
N PRO A 251 24.43 14.04 -9.67
CA PRO A 251 23.93 12.75 -10.12
C PRO A 251 24.92 12.06 -11.07
N PRO A 252 25.13 10.73 -10.96
CA PRO A 252 26.00 9.99 -11.87
C PRO A 252 25.49 10.10 -13.31
N ASN A 253 26.42 10.18 -14.27
CA ASN A 253 26.14 10.34 -15.71
C ASN A 253 25.27 11.56 -16.08
N SER A 254 25.31 12.63 -15.28
CA SER A 254 24.66 13.90 -15.59
C SER A 254 25.56 14.85 -16.40
N ASP A 255 24.93 15.76 -17.14
CA ASP A 255 25.56 16.93 -17.79
C ASP A 255 26.53 17.73 -16.91
N ILE A 256 26.34 17.71 -15.59
CA ILE A 256 27.17 18.36 -14.57
C ILE A 256 28.38 17.48 -14.22
N SER A 257 28.21 16.16 -14.12
CA SER A 257 29.32 15.21 -14.00
C SER A 257 30.27 15.33 -15.19
N ASP A 258 29.75 15.42 -16.42
CA ASP A 258 30.55 15.62 -17.62
C ASP A 258 31.32 16.95 -17.59
N LEU A 259 30.68 18.04 -17.14
CA LEU A 259 31.32 19.34 -16.98
C LEU A 259 32.49 19.30 -15.98
N LEU A 260 32.32 18.61 -14.85
CA LEU A 260 33.34 18.44 -13.82
C LEU A 260 34.51 17.57 -14.30
N GLN A 261 34.21 16.45 -14.98
CA GLN A 261 35.21 15.59 -15.62
C GLN A 261 36.03 16.37 -16.67
N HIS A 262 35.37 17.16 -17.52
CA HIS A 262 36.05 18.02 -18.50
C HIS A 262 36.93 19.12 -17.89
N ARG A 263 36.71 19.50 -16.62
CA ARG A 263 37.55 20.44 -15.86
C ARG A 263 38.64 19.75 -15.02
N GLY A 264 38.68 18.42 -14.99
CA GLY A 264 39.69 17.63 -14.27
C GLY A 264 39.32 17.28 -12.83
N TYR A 265 38.12 17.64 -12.35
CA TYR A 265 37.62 17.19 -11.05
C TYR A 265 37.38 15.69 -11.11
N SER A 266 38.26 14.94 -10.45
CA SER A 266 38.16 13.48 -10.39
C SER A 266 37.16 13.11 -9.30
N ILE A 267 36.09 12.41 -9.67
CA ILE A 267 35.15 11.81 -8.71
C ILE A 267 35.88 10.63 -8.05
N GLY A 268 36.66 10.96 -7.02
CA GLY A 268 37.72 10.12 -6.46
C GLY A 268 37.21 9.22 -5.36
N ASN A 269 37.12 7.91 -5.65
CA ASN A 269 36.67 6.90 -4.70
C ASN A 269 37.74 6.64 -3.61
N VAL A 270 37.79 7.48 -2.57
CA VAL A 270 38.78 7.46 -1.48
C VAL A 270 38.11 7.73 -0.13
N GLY A 271 37.65 6.68 0.56
CA GLY A 271 37.07 6.86 1.90
C GLY A 271 36.29 5.70 2.51
N MET A 272 36.59 4.44 2.20
CA MET A 272 35.87 3.30 2.80
C MET A 272 36.14 3.16 4.31
N ALA A 273 35.13 3.47 5.12
CA ALA A 273 35.06 3.13 6.54
C ALA A 273 33.58 2.96 6.99
N ASN A 274 33.01 1.80 6.63
CA ASN A 274 31.71 1.26 7.06
C ASN A 274 30.41 1.89 6.49
N ASP A 275 29.33 1.12 6.65
CA ASP A 275 27.90 1.43 6.51
C ASP A 275 27.38 1.81 5.10
N ASP A 276 27.32 0.79 4.23
CA ASP A 276 26.23 0.41 3.30
C ASP A 276 25.21 1.48 2.82
N PHE A 277 25.68 2.66 2.40
CA PHE A 277 24.80 3.75 1.93
C PHE A 277 24.23 3.59 0.51
N TYR A 278 24.71 2.61 -0.28
CA TYR A 278 24.34 2.44 -1.70
C TYR A 278 23.02 1.68 -1.94
N ASN A 279 22.32 1.25 -0.89
CA ASN A 279 21.12 0.41 -0.98
C ASN A 279 19.80 1.16 -0.65
N ALA A 280 19.76 2.47 -0.91
CA ALA A 280 18.60 3.32 -0.62
C ALA A 280 18.24 4.25 -1.79
N GLY A 281 17.15 3.94 -2.50
CA GLY A 281 16.39 4.96 -3.25
C GLY A 281 16.24 4.85 -4.77
N LEU A 282 16.22 3.65 -5.37
CA LEU A 282 15.72 3.49 -6.76
C LEU A 282 14.62 2.42 -6.84
N ALA A 283 13.44 2.80 -7.34
CA ALA A 283 12.29 1.90 -7.46
C ALA A 283 12.46 0.79 -8.51
N GLN A 284 13.50 0.90 -9.37
CA GLN A 284 13.89 -0.17 -10.29
C GLN A 284 14.40 -1.40 -9.52
N ASP A 285 15.15 -1.18 -8.45
CA ASP A 285 15.78 -2.26 -7.68
C ASP A 285 14.75 -3.09 -6.94
N ARG A 286 13.60 -2.53 -6.51
CA ARG A 286 12.56 -3.33 -5.82
C ARG A 286 12.02 -4.45 -6.71
N PHE A 287 11.91 -4.26 -8.03
CA PHE A 287 11.48 -5.33 -8.94
C PHE A 287 12.58 -6.36 -9.20
N GLU A 288 13.86 -5.95 -9.27
CA GLU A 288 14.97 -6.91 -9.39
C GLU A 288 15.25 -7.63 -8.05
N GLU A 289 14.99 -6.99 -6.92
CA GLU A 289 15.04 -7.53 -5.55
C GLU A 289 13.86 -8.48 -5.31
N GLU A 290 12.63 -8.10 -5.65
CA GLU A 290 11.46 -8.99 -5.59
C GLU A 290 11.61 -10.18 -6.56
N LEU A 291 12.21 -10.00 -7.74
CA LEU A 291 12.51 -11.09 -8.67
C LEU A 291 13.67 -11.96 -8.15
N ALA A 292 14.68 -11.37 -7.50
CA ALA A 292 15.78 -12.12 -6.86
C ALA A 292 15.34 -12.83 -5.58
N GLU A 293 14.42 -12.26 -4.79
CA GLU A 293 13.76 -12.90 -3.65
C GLU A 293 12.86 -14.01 -4.14
N ASN A 294 12.03 -13.80 -5.17
CA ASN A 294 11.22 -14.87 -5.75
C ASN A 294 12.08 -15.95 -6.42
N GLU A 295 13.21 -15.62 -7.05
CA GLU A 295 14.14 -16.65 -7.56
C GLU A 295 14.89 -17.35 -6.41
N MET A 296 15.24 -16.65 -5.34
CA MET A 296 15.86 -17.23 -4.13
C MET A 296 14.87 -18.13 -3.40
N ARG A 297 13.60 -17.73 -3.29
CA ARG A 297 12.46 -18.50 -2.76
C ARG A 297 12.14 -19.69 -3.65
N ARG A 298 12.26 -19.58 -4.98
CA ARG A 298 12.11 -20.68 -5.96
C ARG A 298 13.31 -21.65 -5.93
N ARG A 299 14.52 -21.15 -5.71
CA ARG A 299 15.74 -21.96 -5.49
C ARG A 299 15.69 -22.67 -4.12
N MET A 300 15.21 -21.99 -3.08
CA MET A 300 14.93 -22.58 -1.76
C MET A 300 13.84 -23.64 -1.86
N LEU A 301 12.70 -23.37 -2.51
CA LEU A 301 11.67 -24.38 -2.83
C LEU A 301 12.29 -25.65 -3.43
N MET A 302 13.16 -25.48 -4.44
CA MET A 302 13.79 -26.58 -5.15
C MET A 302 14.82 -27.33 -4.29
N GLU A 303 15.69 -26.64 -3.56
CA GLU A 303 16.67 -27.27 -2.65
C GLU A 303 15.98 -27.93 -1.44
N SER A 304 14.97 -27.29 -0.87
CA SER A 304 14.24 -27.74 0.31
C SER A 304 13.38 -28.96 0.03
N ALA A 305 12.64 -29.01 -1.08
CA ALA A 305 11.88 -30.21 -1.42
C ALA A 305 12.78 -31.41 -1.75
N ILE A 306 13.96 -31.18 -2.36
CA ILE A 306 15.01 -32.21 -2.54
C ILE A 306 15.50 -32.76 -1.18
N ASN A 307 15.68 -31.90 -0.17
CA ASN A 307 16.14 -32.30 1.16
C ASN A 307 15.03 -32.89 2.07
N LEU A 308 13.77 -32.50 1.84
CA LEU A 308 12.61 -32.93 2.62
C LEU A 308 11.88 -34.14 2.01
N GLU A 309 12.34 -34.70 0.89
CA GLU A 309 11.69 -35.84 0.22
C GLU A 309 10.19 -35.56 -0.12
N VAL A 310 9.80 -34.28 -0.24
CA VAL A 310 8.41 -33.84 -0.52
C VAL A 310 8.13 -33.91 -2.01
N ASP A 311 6.97 -34.45 -2.40
CA ASP A 311 6.65 -34.70 -3.79
C ASP A 311 6.30 -33.41 -4.55
N LEU A 312 7.32 -32.84 -5.20
CA LEU A 312 7.21 -31.69 -6.10
C LEU A 312 6.20 -31.90 -7.24
N GLY A 313 5.82 -33.13 -7.58
CA GLY A 313 4.83 -33.42 -8.62
C GLY A 313 3.41 -32.93 -8.27
N ASN A 314 3.08 -32.81 -6.97
CA ASN A 314 1.80 -32.29 -6.49
C ASN A 314 1.87 -30.83 -6.04
N LEU A 315 3.06 -30.22 -6.04
CA LEU A 315 3.29 -28.83 -5.66
C LEU A 315 3.28 -27.95 -6.92
N ASP A 316 2.09 -27.58 -7.38
CA ASP A 316 1.88 -26.83 -8.64
C ASP A 316 2.62 -25.48 -8.63
N LEU A 317 3.66 -25.35 -9.47
CA LEU A 317 4.77 -24.37 -9.32
C LEU A 317 4.64 -23.13 -10.22
N ASP A 318 3.52 -23.01 -10.93
CA ASP A 318 3.24 -21.97 -11.91
C ASP A 318 2.13 -20.97 -11.49
N ASP A 319 1.79 -20.94 -10.19
CA ASP A 319 1.07 -19.83 -9.57
C ASP A 319 1.82 -18.52 -9.85
N ARG A 320 1.26 -17.69 -10.74
CA ARG A 320 1.66 -16.28 -10.86
C ARG A 320 1.34 -15.59 -9.53
N ALA A 321 2.13 -14.60 -9.15
CA ALA A 321 1.69 -13.67 -8.11
C ALA A 321 0.38 -13.03 -8.58
N GLU A 322 -0.70 -13.28 -7.85
CA GLU A 322 -1.96 -12.53 -7.98
C GLU A 322 -1.62 -11.06 -7.71
N SER A 323 -1.95 -10.17 -8.64
CA SER A 323 -1.80 -8.73 -8.45
C SER A 323 -2.62 -8.29 -7.25
N ALA A 324 -2.00 -7.52 -6.35
CA ALA A 324 -2.67 -7.03 -5.12
C ALA A 324 -3.93 -6.20 -5.42
N ASP A 325 -4.06 -5.73 -6.66
CA ASP A 325 -5.09 -4.87 -7.20
C ASP A 325 -6.48 -5.56 -7.37
N GLU A 326 -6.59 -6.89 -7.21
CA GLU A 326 -7.89 -7.61 -7.29
C GLU A 326 -8.59 -7.83 -5.92
N MET A 327 -8.08 -7.26 -4.81
CA MET A 327 -8.74 -7.35 -3.50
C MET A 327 -9.82 -6.27 -3.29
N ASP A 328 -11.03 -6.59 -3.79
CA ASP A 328 -12.28 -5.80 -3.69
C ASP A 328 -12.49 -5.08 -2.34
N GLU A 329 -13.08 -3.88 -2.37
CA GLU A 329 -13.39 -3.07 -1.18
C GLU A 329 -14.65 -3.58 -0.47
N GLY A 330 -14.57 -4.84 -0.02
CA GLY A 330 -15.61 -5.54 0.71
C GLY A 330 -15.95 -4.89 2.05
N GLN A 331 -17.19 -5.10 2.48
CA GLN A 331 -17.72 -4.64 3.76
C GLN A 331 -16.90 -5.20 4.94
N GLU A 332 -16.58 -4.34 5.91
CA GLU A 332 -15.79 -4.68 7.09
C GLU A 332 -16.42 -5.85 7.90
N PHE A 333 -15.60 -6.79 8.35
CA PHE A 333 -16.07 -7.98 9.06
C PHE A 333 -16.52 -7.63 10.48
N VAL A 334 -17.75 -7.99 10.84
CA VAL A 334 -18.39 -7.56 12.09
C VAL A 334 -18.28 -8.67 13.13
N TRP A 335 -17.37 -8.48 14.08
CA TRP A 335 -17.11 -9.43 15.16
C TRP A 335 -18.20 -9.41 16.23
N ASP A 336 -18.70 -8.24 16.62
CA ASP A 336 -19.73 -8.08 17.67
C ASP A 336 -21.10 -8.72 17.35
N ARG A 337 -21.39 -8.99 16.07
CA ARG A 337 -22.70 -9.46 15.60
C ARG A 337 -22.56 -10.34 14.37
N CYS A 338 -23.20 -11.50 14.40
CA CYS A 338 -23.28 -12.38 13.23
C CYS A 338 -24.19 -11.76 12.16
N LEU A 339 -23.62 -11.36 11.03
CA LEU A 339 -24.36 -10.93 9.83
C LEU A 339 -24.62 -12.12 8.91
N SER A 340 -25.72 -12.07 8.14
CA SER A 340 -26.18 -13.19 7.28
C SER A 340 -25.23 -13.58 6.14
N ASP A 341 -24.26 -12.73 5.84
CA ASP A 341 -23.16 -12.92 4.89
C ASP A 341 -21.87 -13.44 5.55
N GLN A 342 -21.80 -13.46 6.88
CA GLN A 342 -20.62 -13.80 7.69
C GLN A 342 -20.84 -15.10 8.49
N MET A 343 -21.48 -16.09 7.85
CA MET A 343 -21.79 -17.41 8.41
C MET A 343 -21.79 -18.49 7.31
N PHE A 344 -21.53 -19.75 7.67
CA PHE A 344 -21.65 -20.91 6.78
C PHE A 344 -22.85 -21.76 7.23
N VAL A 345 -23.92 -21.75 6.43
CA VAL A 345 -25.18 -22.44 6.75
C VAL A 345 -25.10 -23.89 6.27
N PHE A 346 -25.36 -24.84 7.17
CA PHE A 346 -25.37 -26.28 6.89
C PHE A 346 -26.56 -26.98 7.55
N MET A 347 -26.78 -28.24 7.18
CA MET A 347 -27.78 -29.14 7.77
C MET A 347 -27.07 -30.20 8.63
N GLU A 348 -27.70 -30.59 9.73
CA GLU A 348 -27.23 -31.60 10.70
C GLU A 348 -26.75 -32.91 10.01
N ASN A 349 -27.54 -33.45 9.07
CA ASN A 349 -27.21 -34.68 8.33
C ASN A 349 -25.99 -34.56 7.39
N ASP A 350 -25.51 -33.35 7.08
CA ASP A 350 -24.44 -33.10 6.10
C ASP A 350 -23.10 -32.73 6.76
N ILE A 351 -23.03 -32.66 8.09
CA ILE A 351 -21.82 -32.30 8.86
C ILE A 351 -20.63 -33.17 8.44
N GLU A 352 -20.79 -34.50 8.45
CA GLU A 352 -19.72 -35.41 8.06
C GLU A 352 -19.22 -35.16 6.64
N ASN A 353 -20.12 -34.87 5.69
CA ASN A 353 -19.81 -34.67 4.27
C ASN A 353 -19.00 -33.39 4.05
N TYR A 354 -19.45 -32.25 4.60
CA TYR A 354 -18.74 -30.98 4.46
C TYR A 354 -17.37 -31.05 5.15
N LEU A 355 -17.31 -31.58 6.37
CA LEU A 355 -16.05 -31.69 7.09
C LEU A 355 -15.09 -32.70 6.45
N ASP A 356 -15.57 -33.79 5.82
CA ASP A 356 -14.71 -34.67 5.02
C ASP A 356 -14.07 -33.97 3.82
N ILE A 357 -14.80 -33.05 3.17
CA ILE A 357 -14.29 -32.31 2.02
C ILE A 357 -13.28 -31.25 2.45
N VAL A 358 -13.54 -30.59 3.59
CA VAL A 358 -12.70 -29.53 4.17
C VAL A 358 -11.43 -30.05 4.86
N ILE A 359 -11.52 -31.20 5.53
CA ILE A 359 -10.46 -31.73 6.40
C ILE A 359 -9.82 -32.97 5.77
N THR A 360 -10.60 -34.00 5.49
CA THR A 360 -10.10 -35.33 5.07
C THR A 360 -9.60 -35.36 3.62
N ARG A 361 -10.19 -34.54 2.73
CA ARG A 361 -9.93 -34.56 1.26
C ARG A 361 -9.23 -33.31 0.73
N MET A 362 -9.01 -32.29 1.56
CA MET A 362 -8.31 -31.07 1.14
C MET A 362 -6.81 -31.29 1.11
N ALA A 363 -6.19 -31.10 -0.07
CA ALA A 363 -4.74 -31.05 -0.17
C ALA A 363 -4.21 -29.73 0.43
N PRO A 364 -2.98 -29.71 1.00
CA PRO A 364 -2.37 -28.50 1.56
C PRO A 364 -1.87 -27.57 0.44
N LEU A 365 -2.82 -26.89 -0.22
CA LEU A 365 -2.59 -26.00 -1.36
C LEU A 365 -1.94 -24.67 -0.95
N ARG A 366 -1.33 -23.97 -1.92
CA ARG A 366 -0.43 -22.83 -1.67
C ARG A 366 -1.03 -21.45 -1.88
N SER A 367 -2.12 -21.32 -2.63
CA SER A 367 -2.72 -20.01 -2.94
C SER A 367 -3.19 -19.32 -1.65
N PRO A 368 -2.86 -18.02 -1.44
CA PRO A 368 -3.14 -17.33 -0.17
C PRO A 368 -4.60 -17.38 0.26
N THR A 369 -5.52 -17.35 -0.72
CA THR A 369 -6.98 -17.46 -0.53
C THR A 369 -7.43 -18.84 -0.05
N GLN A 370 -6.74 -19.92 -0.43
CA GLN A 370 -7.13 -21.29 -0.08
C GLN A 370 -6.46 -21.79 1.21
N LYS A 371 -5.27 -21.30 1.58
CA LYS A 371 -4.58 -21.68 2.84
C LYS A 371 -5.46 -21.62 4.10
N PRO A 372 -6.20 -20.53 4.40
CA PRO A 372 -7.02 -20.42 5.60
C PRO A 372 -8.42 -21.04 5.46
N THR A 373 -8.76 -21.63 4.30
CA THR A 373 -10.14 -22.07 4.02
C THR A 373 -10.69 -23.07 5.05
N PRO A 374 -9.93 -24.06 5.56
CA PRO A 374 -10.42 -24.93 6.65
C PRO A 374 -10.79 -24.16 7.92
N ALA A 375 -9.91 -23.29 8.42
CA ALA A 375 -10.20 -22.45 9.58
C ALA A 375 -11.43 -21.54 9.33
N ASN A 376 -11.51 -20.93 8.14
CA ASN A 376 -12.62 -20.06 7.76
C ASN A 376 -13.97 -20.82 7.73
N VAL A 377 -14.03 -22.00 7.10
CA VAL A 377 -15.28 -22.79 7.02
C VAL A 377 -15.70 -23.30 8.41
N ILE A 378 -14.77 -23.83 9.21
CA ILE A 378 -15.09 -24.34 10.56
C ILE A 378 -15.60 -23.20 11.45
N PHE A 379 -14.95 -22.03 11.43
CA PHE A 379 -15.37 -20.85 12.19
C PHE A 379 -16.72 -20.28 11.72
N LEU A 380 -16.92 -20.11 10.42
CA LEU A 380 -18.18 -19.58 9.87
C LEU A 380 -19.35 -20.54 10.13
N GLY A 381 -19.10 -21.85 10.17
CA GLY A 381 -20.07 -22.86 10.60
C GLY A 381 -20.38 -22.76 12.11
N ALA A 382 -19.35 -22.54 12.94
CA ALA A 382 -19.53 -22.30 14.37
C ALA A 382 -20.37 -21.03 14.64
N ARG A 383 -20.14 -19.93 13.90
CA ARG A 383 -20.98 -18.72 13.98
C ARG A 383 -22.44 -19.01 13.63
N TYR A 384 -22.71 -19.79 12.59
CA TYR A 384 -24.08 -20.21 12.25
C TYR A 384 -24.72 -21.01 13.40
N ALA A 385 -24.04 -22.05 13.88
CA ALA A 385 -24.57 -22.93 14.91
C ALA A 385 -24.85 -22.19 16.23
N HIS A 386 -23.91 -21.34 16.68
CA HIS A 386 -24.03 -20.55 17.90
C HIS A 386 -25.14 -19.49 17.83
N TYR A 387 -25.17 -18.66 16.78
CA TYR A 387 -26.06 -17.50 16.71
C TYR A 387 -27.46 -17.80 16.14
N HIS A 388 -27.62 -18.91 15.39
CA HIS A 388 -28.88 -19.19 14.65
C HIS A 388 -29.46 -20.60 14.82
N ALA A 389 -28.77 -21.53 15.49
CA ALA A 389 -29.28 -22.88 15.77
C ALA A 389 -29.35 -23.18 17.28
N ASN A 390 -28.60 -24.17 17.77
CA ASN A 390 -28.51 -24.56 19.18
C ASN A 390 -27.07 -24.94 19.55
N ASN A 391 -26.80 -25.00 20.86
CA ASN A 391 -25.48 -25.36 21.37
C ASN A 391 -25.11 -26.84 21.10
N GLU A 392 -26.09 -27.70 20.88
CA GLU A 392 -25.88 -29.12 20.56
C GLU A 392 -25.26 -29.27 19.16
N LEU A 393 -25.79 -28.58 18.14
CA LEU A 393 -25.21 -28.53 16.79
C LEU A 393 -23.83 -27.87 16.78
N LEU A 394 -23.59 -26.86 17.62
CA LEU A 394 -22.27 -26.24 17.79
C LEU A 394 -21.25 -27.24 18.34
N GLN A 395 -21.63 -28.02 19.35
CA GLN A 395 -20.77 -29.07 19.91
C GLN A 395 -20.52 -30.20 18.91
N GLU A 396 -21.53 -30.67 18.19
CA GLU A 396 -21.38 -31.71 17.17
C GLU A 396 -20.46 -31.27 16.01
N TRP A 397 -20.69 -30.08 15.46
CA TRP A 397 -19.87 -29.49 14.39
C TRP A 397 -18.39 -29.38 14.80
N LEU A 398 -18.13 -28.84 16.00
CA LEU A 398 -16.76 -28.65 16.48
C LEU A 398 -16.09 -29.97 16.88
N LEU A 399 -16.79 -30.89 17.54
CA LEU A 399 -16.24 -32.21 17.90
C LEU A 399 -15.87 -33.01 16.65
N CYS A 400 -16.78 -33.11 15.67
CA CYS A 400 -16.53 -33.79 14.40
C CYS A 400 -15.37 -33.14 13.63
N ALA A 401 -15.20 -31.82 13.73
CA ALA A 401 -14.05 -31.14 13.17
C ALA A 401 -12.73 -31.52 13.87
N SER A 402 -12.67 -31.51 15.21
CA SER A 402 -11.46 -31.95 15.94
C SER A 402 -11.08 -33.40 15.61
N GLU A 403 -12.02 -34.34 15.68
CA GLU A 403 -11.74 -35.77 15.44
C GLU A 403 -11.23 -36.03 14.02
N LYS A 404 -11.73 -35.30 13.01
CA LYS A 404 -11.22 -35.40 11.63
C LYS A 404 -9.83 -34.77 11.47
N ILE A 405 -9.52 -33.65 12.13
CA ILE A 405 -8.18 -33.03 12.05
C ILE A 405 -7.15 -33.94 12.76
N GLU A 406 -7.49 -34.43 13.96
CA GLU A 406 -6.69 -35.40 14.71
C GLU A 406 -6.37 -36.65 13.86
N ALA A 407 -7.37 -37.22 13.18
CA ALA A 407 -7.19 -38.38 12.29
C ALA A 407 -6.29 -38.08 11.07
N VAL A 408 -6.39 -36.89 10.46
CA VAL A 408 -5.52 -36.50 9.34
C VAL A 408 -4.08 -36.26 9.81
N VAL A 409 -3.88 -35.68 10.99
CA VAL A 409 -2.57 -35.51 11.62
C VAL A 409 -1.95 -36.86 12.01
N GLU A 410 -2.72 -37.79 12.59
CA GLU A 410 -2.24 -39.14 12.93
C GLU A 410 -1.83 -39.93 11.68
N ALA A 411 -2.61 -39.83 10.60
CA ALA A 411 -2.26 -40.44 9.31
C ALA A 411 -0.98 -39.83 8.67
N SER A 412 -0.64 -38.58 9.02
CA SER A 412 0.36 -37.76 8.33
C SER A 412 1.54 -37.34 9.21
N GLN A 413 1.82 -38.06 10.31
CA GLN A 413 2.88 -37.79 11.32
C GLN A 413 4.30 -37.52 10.78
N TRP A 414 4.57 -37.80 9.51
CA TRP A 414 5.88 -37.67 8.86
C TRP A 414 5.89 -36.71 7.67
N ASP A 415 4.77 -36.04 7.38
CA ASP A 415 4.65 -35.05 6.31
C ASP A 415 4.66 -33.62 6.90
N MET A 416 5.81 -32.97 6.79
CA MET A 416 6.03 -31.60 7.23
C MET A 416 5.05 -30.59 6.61
N ALA A 417 4.57 -30.80 5.38
CA ALA A 417 3.64 -29.88 4.73
C ALA A 417 2.22 -30.02 5.30
N VAL A 418 1.73 -31.24 5.54
CA VAL A 418 0.43 -31.47 6.18
C VAL A 418 0.44 -30.97 7.63
N LEU A 419 1.54 -31.20 8.37
CA LEU A 419 1.69 -30.71 9.73
C LEU A 419 1.76 -29.15 9.79
N ALA A 420 2.50 -28.51 8.89
CA ALA A 420 2.57 -27.05 8.81
C ALA A 420 1.21 -26.41 8.40
N PHE A 421 0.49 -27.04 7.47
CA PHE A 421 -0.85 -26.61 7.06
C PHE A 421 -1.86 -26.67 8.22
N TRP A 422 -1.85 -27.74 9.02
CA TRP A 422 -2.78 -27.89 10.15
C TRP A 422 -2.40 -27.06 11.37
N ILE A 423 -1.12 -26.91 11.72
CA ILE A 423 -0.74 -26.04 12.86
C ILE A 423 -1.07 -24.56 12.57
N SER A 424 -0.95 -24.14 11.30
CA SER A 424 -1.39 -22.81 10.84
C SER A 424 -2.90 -22.65 10.97
N ASN A 425 -3.69 -23.54 10.35
CA ASN A 425 -5.15 -23.48 10.40
C ASN A 425 -5.72 -23.59 11.82
N ALA A 426 -5.16 -24.45 12.69
CA ALA A 426 -5.58 -24.57 14.08
C ALA A 426 -5.27 -23.31 14.89
N THR A 427 -4.10 -22.68 14.68
CA THR A 427 -3.75 -21.41 15.35
C THR A 427 -4.67 -20.27 14.89
N LEU A 428 -4.98 -20.20 13.60
CA LEU A 428 -5.91 -19.22 13.04
C LEU A 428 -7.36 -19.44 13.51
N LEU A 429 -7.78 -20.69 13.67
CA LEU A 429 -9.09 -21.03 14.23
C LEU A 429 -9.21 -20.62 15.71
N ILE A 430 -8.16 -20.80 16.53
CA ILE A 430 -8.12 -20.25 17.89
C ILE A 430 -8.20 -18.71 17.87
N TYR A 431 -7.53 -18.04 16.94
CA TYR A 431 -7.62 -16.58 16.78
C TYR A 431 -9.06 -16.13 16.51
N TYR A 432 -9.76 -16.74 15.54
CA TYR A 432 -11.15 -16.39 15.23
C TYR A 432 -12.11 -16.66 16.40
N LEU A 433 -11.98 -17.83 17.05
CA LEU A 433 -12.82 -18.21 18.19
C LEU A 433 -12.64 -17.31 19.41
N ARG A 434 -11.50 -16.63 19.54
CA ARG A 434 -11.24 -15.64 20.61
C ARG A 434 -11.62 -14.20 20.23
N LYS A 435 -11.70 -13.89 18.94
CA LYS A 435 -12.06 -12.55 18.41
C LYS A 435 -13.58 -12.35 18.29
N ASP A 436 -14.35 -13.42 18.11
CA ASP A 436 -15.82 -13.39 18.19
C ASP A 436 -16.28 -13.56 19.65
N PRO A 437 -16.98 -12.59 20.26
CA PRO A 437 -17.26 -12.60 21.69
C PRO A 437 -18.29 -13.66 22.13
N GLY A 438 -19.19 -14.10 21.25
CA GLY A 438 -20.14 -15.17 21.59
C GLY A 438 -19.48 -16.55 21.56
N LEU A 439 -18.64 -16.79 20.55
CA LEU A 439 -17.86 -18.01 20.45
C LEU A 439 -16.74 -18.10 21.50
N ALA A 440 -16.16 -16.98 21.94
CA ALA A 440 -15.11 -16.96 22.95
C ALA A 440 -15.54 -17.64 24.27
N GLU A 441 -16.74 -17.33 24.77
CA GLU A 441 -17.32 -18.01 25.94
C GLU A 441 -17.87 -19.40 25.57
N GLY A 442 -18.50 -19.54 24.40
CA GLY A 442 -19.18 -20.77 23.99
C GLY A 442 -18.28 -21.95 23.62
N THR A 443 -16.98 -21.74 23.39
CA THR A 443 -16.08 -22.76 22.78
C THR A 443 -14.84 -23.12 23.61
N ILE A 444 -14.81 -22.77 24.90
CA ILE A 444 -13.64 -22.94 25.78
C ILE A 444 -13.06 -24.38 25.73
N ASP A 445 -13.91 -25.41 25.85
CA ASP A 445 -13.48 -26.82 25.80
C ASP A 445 -12.84 -27.21 24.45
N PHE A 446 -13.30 -26.60 23.34
CA PHE A 446 -12.76 -26.84 22.01
C PHE A 446 -11.46 -26.07 21.78
N GLN A 447 -11.33 -24.84 22.30
CA GLN A 447 -10.06 -24.10 22.31
C GLN A 447 -8.98 -24.83 23.12
N ALA A 448 -9.35 -25.54 24.19
CA ALA A 448 -8.44 -26.40 24.94
C ALA A 448 -7.95 -27.58 24.08
N ARG A 449 -8.85 -28.32 23.42
CA ARG A 449 -8.47 -29.42 22.50
C ARG A 449 -7.58 -28.94 21.35
N LEU A 450 -7.91 -27.81 20.72
CA LEU A 450 -7.06 -27.22 19.68
C LEU A 450 -5.67 -26.84 20.21
N THR A 451 -5.56 -26.42 21.48
CA THR A 451 -4.26 -26.13 22.13
C THR A 451 -3.44 -27.41 22.28
N GLU A 452 -4.05 -28.51 22.75
CA GLU A 452 -3.39 -29.82 22.88
C GLU A 452 -2.95 -30.37 21.52
N LEU A 453 -3.81 -30.27 20.49
CA LEU A 453 -3.52 -30.66 19.11
C LEU A 453 -2.37 -29.84 18.51
N ILE A 454 -2.33 -28.52 18.69
CA ILE A 454 -1.21 -27.67 18.24
C ILE A 454 0.10 -28.09 18.92
N GLN A 455 0.07 -28.45 20.21
CA GLN A 455 1.24 -28.95 20.93
C GLN A 455 1.70 -30.32 20.40
N GLU A 456 0.79 -31.22 20.02
CA GLU A 456 1.15 -32.49 19.36
C GLU A 456 1.78 -32.26 17.98
N ILE A 457 1.16 -31.42 17.13
CA ILE A 457 1.70 -31.12 15.79
C ILE A 457 3.08 -30.47 15.89
N TYR A 458 3.30 -29.57 16.85
CA TYR A 458 4.62 -29.00 17.17
C TYR A 458 5.66 -30.10 17.48
N ILE A 459 5.30 -31.08 18.31
CA ILE A 459 6.18 -32.22 18.64
C ILE A 459 6.45 -33.11 17.41
N LEU A 460 5.46 -33.33 16.54
CA LEU A 460 5.63 -34.12 15.31
C LEU A 460 6.57 -33.43 14.30
N ILE A 461 6.41 -32.11 14.09
CA ILE A 461 7.30 -31.28 13.25
C ILE A 461 8.75 -31.40 13.74
N ILE A 462 8.98 -31.26 15.04
CA ILE A 462 10.31 -31.38 15.64
C ILE A 462 10.87 -32.79 15.42
N ARG A 463 10.12 -33.85 15.73
CA ARG A 463 10.55 -35.24 15.56
C ARG A 463 10.95 -35.58 14.12
N ASP A 464 10.23 -35.06 13.12
CA ASP A 464 10.59 -35.27 11.72
C ASP A 464 11.87 -34.52 11.32
N ALA A 465 12.02 -33.26 11.75
CA ALA A 465 13.24 -32.49 11.50
C ALA A 465 14.48 -33.12 12.18
N GLU A 466 14.38 -33.54 13.45
CA GLU A 466 15.41 -34.31 14.17
C GLU A 466 15.78 -35.59 13.41
N ARG A 467 14.77 -36.40 13.02
CA ARG A 467 14.92 -37.65 12.25
C ARG A 467 15.66 -37.44 10.93
N ARG A 468 15.48 -36.30 10.26
CA ARG A 468 16.19 -35.97 9.01
C ARG A 468 17.63 -35.54 9.26
N MET A 469 17.86 -34.70 10.28
CA MET A 469 19.19 -34.21 10.61
C MET A 469 20.10 -35.33 11.16
N ASP A 470 19.56 -36.29 11.93
CA ASP A 470 20.33 -37.41 12.49
C ASP A 470 21.04 -38.24 11.40
N LYS A 471 20.35 -38.50 10.27
CA LYS A 471 20.90 -39.21 9.10
C LYS A 471 22.25 -38.65 8.63
N VAL A 472 22.52 -37.34 8.84
CA VAL A 472 23.69 -36.64 8.30
C VAL A 472 24.59 -35.98 9.36
N ILE A 473 24.11 -35.72 10.58
CA ILE A 473 24.81 -34.91 11.60
C ILE A 473 26.20 -35.43 11.95
N MET A 474 26.41 -36.76 11.99
CA MET A 474 27.74 -37.33 12.26
C MET A 474 28.75 -36.95 11.16
N THR A 475 28.41 -37.21 9.90
CA THR A 475 29.30 -36.94 8.77
C THR A 475 29.47 -35.43 8.56
N ALA A 476 28.38 -34.67 8.67
CA ALA A 476 28.35 -33.22 8.48
C ALA A 476 29.12 -32.44 9.54
N MET A 477 28.92 -32.74 10.83
CA MET A 477 29.45 -31.92 11.93
C MET A 477 30.76 -32.46 12.53
N LEU A 478 30.92 -33.79 12.60
CA LEU A 478 32.04 -34.42 13.33
C LEU A 478 33.14 -34.96 12.41
N GLU A 479 32.81 -35.39 11.19
CA GLU A 479 33.80 -35.97 10.26
C GLU A 479 34.28 -34.99 9.19
N HIS A 480 33.42 -34.13 8.65
CA HIS A 480 33.75 -33.18 7.57
C HIS A 480 34.92 -32.25 7.93
N GLU A 481 36.05 -32.40 7.21
CA GLU A 481 37.29 -31.65 7.45
C GLU A 481 37.35 -30.38 6.59
N THR A 482 37.32 -29.21 7.25
CA THR A 482 37.36 -27.88 6.61
C THR A 482 38.78 -27.35 6.36
N ILE A 483 39.79 -27.90 7.04
CA ILE A 483 41.19 -27.46 6.94
C ILE A 483 42.03 -28.54 6.24
N PRO A 484 42.59 -28.28 5.04
CA PRO A 484 43.47 -29.24 4.36
C PRO A 484 44.72 -29.57 5.19
N GLY A 485 44.98 -30.87 5.39
CA GLY A 485 46.18 -31.38 6.06
C GLY A 485 45.95 -31.94 7.48
N PHE A 486 44.74 -31.87 8.03
CA PHE A 486 44.43 -32.47 9.34
C PHE A 486 44.43 -34.02 9.31
N GLU A 487 44.27 -34.64 8.14
CA GLU A 487 44.40 -36.09 7.91
C GLU A 487 45.75 -36.70 8.39
N ASP A 488 46.84 -35.92 8.35
CA ASP A 488 48.20 -36.37 8.70
C ASP A 488 48.54 -36.24 10.20
N THR A 489 47.56 -35.88 11.05
CA THR A 489 47.74 -35.70 12.50
C THR A 489 48.22 -36.97 13.21
N LYS A 490 49.34 -36.85 13.92
CA LYS A 490 49.97 -37.96 14.65
C LYS A 490 49.66 -37.87 16.12
N PHE A 491 49.17 -38.97 16.67
CA PHE A 491 48.76 -39.08 18.07
C PHE A 491 49.75 -39.90 18.87
N GLN A 492 49.87 -39.57 20.15
CA GLN A 492 50.73 -40.32 21.06
C GLN A 492 50.25 -41.78 21.13
N ASN A 493 51.21 -42.71 21.12
CA ASN A 493 51.03 -44.17 21.08
C ASN A 493 50.59 -44.82 19.74
N GLU A 494 50.37 -44.08 18.64
CA GLU A 494 50.07 -44.70 17.32
C GLU A 494 51.32 -45.02 16.47
N TRP A 495 52.14 -46.00 16.89
CA TRP A 495 53.29 -46.49 16.11
C TRP A 495 52.89 -47.56 15.08
N LYS A 496 52.36 -47.13 13.92
CA LYS A 496 52.03 -48.02 12.78
C LYS A 496 53.24 -48.18 11.85
N PHE A 497 54.09 -49.18 12.14
CA PHE A 497 55.35 -49.45 11.42
C PHE A 497 55.23 -49.76 9.90
N LEU A 498 54.04 -50.05 9.39
CA LEU A 498 53.81 -50.44 8.00
C LEU A 498 52.58 -49.71 7.39
N ARG A 499 52.82 -48.53 6.81
CA ARG A 499 52.01 -48.01 5.69
C ARG A 499 52.91 -47.38 4.63
N THR A 500 52.69 -47.76 3.38
CA THR A 500 53.35 -47.21 2.20
C THR A 500 53.00 -45.73 2.07
N LYS A 501 53.98 -44.87 1.71
CA LYS A 501 53.69 -43.46 1.42
C LYS A 501 52.72 -43.35 0.24
N THR A 502 51.50 -42.86 0.49
CA THR A 502 50.63 -42.36 -0.58
C THR A 502 51.38 -41.22 -1.27
N LYS A 503 51.58 -41.33 -2.58
CA LYS A 503 52.47 -40.43 -3.31
C LYS A 503 51.74 -39.13 -3.65
N VAL A 504 51.77 -38.19 -2.72
CA VAL A 504 51.31 -36.80 -2.93
C VAL A 504 51.96 -36.25 -4.20
N GLN A 505 51.15 -35.89 -5.19
CA GLN A 505 51.62 -35.04 -6.28
C GLN A 505 51.71 -33.61 -5.72
N PRO A 506 52.86 -32.93 -5.81
CA PRO A 506 52.89 -31.50 -5.55
C PRO A 506 52.04 -30.80 -6.62
N GLU A 507 51.09 -29.96 -6.20
CA GLU A 507 50.41 -29.08 -7.15
C GLU A 507 51.45 -28.13 -7.79
N PRO A 508 51.42 -27.94 -9.12
CA PRO A 508 52.37 -27.06 -9.79
C PRO A 508 52.14 -25.62 -9.34
N GLN A 509 53.22 -24.94 -8.92
CA GLN A 509 53.20 -23.53 -8.59
C GLN A 509 53.00 -22.70 -9.88
N GLY A 510 51.74 -22.39 -10.19
CA GLY A 510 51.34 -21.54 -11.31
C GLY A 510 49.97 -20.92 -11.03
N ASP A 511 49.92 -19.59 -11.03
CA ASP A 511 48.79 -18.66 -10.93
C ASP A 511 47.46 -19.15 -10.34
N LYS A 512 47.05 -18.52 -9.23
CA LYS A 512 45.76 -18.70 -8.54
C LYS A 512 44.56 -18.21 -9.37
N ARG A 513 44.26 -18.89 -10.48
CA ARG A 513 43.00 -18.73 -11.19
C ARG A 513 41.98 -19.69 -10.57
N PHE A 514 41.06 -19.16 -9.76
CA PHE A 514 40.04 -19.94 -9.07
C PHE A 514 39.29 -20.87 -10.04
N ARG A 515 39.59 -22.17 -9.97
CA ARG A 515 38.74 -23.21 -10.59
C ARG A 515 37.67 -23.60 -9.58
N PRO A 516 36.38 -23.65 -9.97
CA PRO A 516 35.35 -24.13 -9.07
C PRO A 516 35.65 -25.59 -8.65
N PRO A 517 35.33 -25.99 -7.41
CA PRO A 517 35.62 -27.34 -6.93
C PRO A 517 34.94 -28.40 -7.79
N SER A 518 35.62 -29.54 -7.98
CA SER A 518 35.14 -30.62 -8.84
C SER A 518 33.80 -31.18 -8.35
N PRO A 519 32.93 -31.69 -9.24
CA PRO A 519 31.59 -32.17 -8.84
C PRO A 519 31.62 -33.20 -7.69
N LYS A 520 32.61 -34.11 -7.68
CA LYS A 520 32.81 -35.08 -6.59
C LYS A 520 33.18 -34.45 -5.24
N ARG A 521 33.75 -33.24 -5.22
CA ARG A 521 34.07 -32.48 -4.00
C ARG A 521 32.90 -31.59 -3.56
N LYS A 522 32.04 -31.17 -4.51
CA LYS A 522 30.75 -30.50 -4.21
C LYS A 522 29.71 -31.45 -3.61
N ALA A 523 29.76 -32.74 -3.94
CA ALA A 523 28.82 -33.77 -3.47
C ALA A 523 29.26 -34.48 -2.17
N GLN A 524 30.13 -33.88 -1.36
CA GLN A 524 30.48 -34.41 -0.03
C GLN A 524 29.55 -33.82 1.04
N ILE A 525 29.05 -34.66 1.95
CA ILE A 525 28.23 -34.22 3.09
C ILE A 525 29.06 -33.27 3.96
N SER A 526 28.48 -32.13 4.32
CA SER A 526 29.13 -31.02 5.02
C SER A 526 28.14 -30.33 5.98
N PRO A 527 28.57 -29.39 6.85
CA PRO A 527 27.66 -28.64 7.72
C PRO A 527 26.53 -27.94 6.96
N ARG A 528 26.74 -27.62 5.67
CA ARG A 528 25.71 -27.06 4.79
C ARG A 528 24.47 -27.94 4.66
N ASN A 529 24.58 -29.26 4.84
CA ASN A 529 23.43 -30.15 4.84
C ASN A 529 22.54 -29.95 6.08
N ILE A 530 23.11 -29.61 7.24
CA ILE A 530 22.34 -29.26 8.45
C ILE A 530 21.71 -27.87 8.29
N THR A 531 22.46 -26.86 7.83
CA THR A 531 21.91 -25.51 7.62
C THR A 531 20.86 -25.48 6.51
N SER A 532 21.01 -26.31 5.46
CA SER A 532 20.00 -26.44 4.41
C SER A 532 18.75 -27.17 4.91
N LEU A 533 18.87 -28.23 5.73
CA LEU A 533 17.71 -28.82 6.42
C LEU A 533 17.00 -27.82 7.35
N LEU A 534 17.73 -27.04 8.14
CA LEU A 534 17.16 -25.96 8.97
C LEU A 534 16.44 -24.90 8.11
N SER A 535 17.04 -24.48 7.00
CA SER A 535 16.42 -23.59 6.00
C SER A 535 15.15 -24.20 5.41
N SER A 536 15.14 -25.52 5.19
CA SER A 536 14.02 -26.24 4.59
C SER A 536 12.83 -26.36 5.54
N THR A 537 13.08 -26.67 6.81
CA THR A 537 12.05 -26.65 7.86
C THR A 537 11.48 -25.24 8.01
N LEU A 538 12.35 -24.22 8.12
CA LEU A 538 11.91 -22.82 8.22
C LEU A 538 11.06 -22.39 7.02
N PHE A 539 11.52 -22.73 5.81
CA PHE A 539 10.81 -22.43 4.56
C PHE A 539 9.41 -23.06 4.50
N VAL A 540 9.22 -24.30 4.94
CA VAL A 540 7.87 -24.94 4.94
C VAL A 540 6.95 -24.32 5.99
N LEU A 541 7.48 -23.91 7.15
CA LEU A 541 6.70 -23.18 8.14
C LEU A 541 6.23 -21.82 7.59
N ASP A 542 7.11 -21.07 6.92
CA ASP A 542 6.76 -19.81 6.25
C ASP A 542 5.83 -20.01 5.04
N LEU A 543 5.93 -21.14 4.32
CA LEU A 543 5.10 -21.42 3.16
C LEU A 543 3.61 -21.54 3.53
N TYR A 544 3.32 -22.09 4.71
CA TYR A 544 1.96 -22.22 5.26
C TYR A 544 1.62 -21.14 6.30
N ASP A 545 2.40 -20.06 6.37
CA ASP A 545 2.22 -18.90 7.25
C ASP A 545 2.12 -19.27 8.76
N VAL A 546 2.90 -20.26 9.20
CA VAL A 546 2.94 -20.71 10.60
C VAL A 546 3.48 -19.61 11.52
N HIS A 547 2.70 -19.27 12.54
CA HIS A 547 2.94 -18.14 13.44
C HIS A 547 4.39 -18.07 13.97
N SER A 548 4.98 -16.87 13.86
CA SER A 548 6.32 -16.49 14.32
C SER A 548 6.75 -17.10 15.66
N VAL A 549 5.93 -17.01 16.70
CA VAL A 549 6.21 -17.53 18.07
C VAL A 549 6.41 -19.05 18.09
N ILE A 550 5.61 -19.78 17.31
CA ILE A 550 5.71 -21.24 17.20
C ILE A 550 6.98 -21.60 16.41
N THR A 551 7.22 -20.92 15.29
CA THR A 551 8.43 -21.09 14.46
C THR A 551 9.73 -20.80 15.22
N ALA A 552 9.75 -19.77 16.08
CA ALA A 552 10.88 -19.46 16.96
C ALA A 552 11.14 -20.57 18.00
N GLN A 553 10.09 -21.12 18.61
CA GLN A 553 10.20 -22.24 19.56
C GLN A 553 10.70 -23.53 18.87
N ILE A 554 10.23 -23.83 17.65
CA ILE A 554 10.72 -24.97 16.85
C ILE A 554 12.23 -24.84 16.60
N LEU A 555 12.70 -23.65 16.18
CA LEU A 555 14.14 -23.42 15.99
C LEU A 555 14.92 -23.53 17.30
N SER A 556 14.41 -22.99 18.41
CA SER A 556 15.03 -23.09 19.74
C SER A 556 15.19 -24.56 20.18
N GLN A 557 14.15 -25.39 20.01
CA GLN A 557 14.22 -26.84 20.27
C GLN A 557 15.24 -27.55 19.36
N LEU A 558 15.28 -27.24 18.06
CA LEU A 558 16.22 -27.87 17.14
C LEU A 558 17.67 -27.52 17.45
N TYR A 559 17.97 -26.29 17.90
CA TYR A 559 19.31 -25.95 18.41
C TYR A 559 19.66 -26.71 19.70
N TYR A 560 18.72 -26.86 20.62
CA TYR A 560 18.91 -27.65 21.85
C TYR A 560 19.27 -29.11 21.50
N TRP A 561 18.47 -29.75 20.63
CA TRP A 561 18.70 -31.13 20.20
C TRP A 561 20.02 -31.30 19.45
N LEU A 562 20.33 -30.43 18.48
CA LEU A 562 21.60 -30.44 17.74
C LEU A 562 22.80 -30.32 18.69
N SER A 563 22.71 -29.45 19.70
CA SER A 563 23.74 -29.27 20.71
C SER A 563 23.92 -30.53 21.57
N ALA A 564 22.82 -31.09 22.09
CA ALA A 564 22.85 -32.31 22.90
C ALA A 564 23.45 -33.50 22.14
N GLU A 565 23.08 -33.71 20.88
CA GLU A 565 23.61 -34.81 20.07
C GLU A 565 25.07 -34.62 19.66
N ILE A 566 25.50 -33.41 19.28
CA ILE A 566 26.90 -33.13 18.99
C ILE A 566 27.74 -33.34 20.27
N PHE A 567 27.30 -32.83 21.42
CA PHE A 567 27.95 -33.02 22.71
C PHE A 567 28.10 -34.50 23.07
N ASN A 568 27.01 -35.26 22.98
CA ASN A 568 26.97 -36.68 23.33
C ASN A 568 27.87 -37.53 22.43
N ARG A 569 27.87 -37.26 21.12
CA ARG A 569 28.72 -37.97 20.15
C ARG A 569 30.21 -37.67 20.35
N ILE A 570 30.58 -36.46 20.78
CA ILE A 570 31.96 -36.12 21.19
C ILE A 570 32.33 -36.87 22.48
N MET A 571 31.51 -36.76 23.52
CA MET A 571 31.79 -37.34 24.85
C MET A 571 31.81 -38.86 24.86
N SER A 572 31.04 -39.51 23.98
CA SER A 572 31.00 -40.97 23.84
C SER A 572 32.17 -41.53 23.00
N ASN A 573 32.79 -40.73 22.15
CA ASN A 573 33.80 -41.21 21.20
C ASN A 573 35.14 -40.45 21.29
N LYS A 574 36.11 -41.09 21.94
CA LYS A 574 37.53 -40.66 22.07
C LYS A 574 38.27 -40.33 20.75
N ARG A 575 37.69 -40.59 19.58
CA ARG A 575 38.20 -40.09 18.28
C ARG A 575 38.10 -38.56 18.17
N TYR A 576 37.09 -37.97 18.80
CA TYR A 576 36.80 -36.52 18.72
C TYR A 576 37.40 -35.72 19.89
N LEU A 577 37.79 -36.39 20.99
CA LEU A 577 38.46 -35.79 22.14
C LEU A 577 39.96 -35.53 21.85
N ALA A 578 40.24 -34.61 20.93
CA ALA A 578 41.58 -34.15 20.56
C ALA A 578 41.55 -32.68 20.08
N ARG A 579 42.66 -31.95 20.21
CA ARG A 579 42.75 -30.52 19.88
C ARG A 579 42.36 -30.19 18.44
N THR A 580 42.96 -30.85 17.46
CA THR A 580 42.66 -30.61 16.03
C THR A 580 41.22 -30.95 15.66
N LYS A 581 40.64 -32.00 16.26
CA LYS A 581 39.22 -32.34 16.07
C LYS A 581 38.30 -31.33 16.76
N ALA A 582 38.67 -30.81 17.92
CA ALA A 582 37.91 -29.73 18.58
C ALA A 582 37.91 -28.44 17.74
N MET A 583 39.05 -28.05 17.15
CA MET A 583 39.14 -26.92 16.21
C MET A 583 38.25 -27.12 14.97
N GLN A 584 38.32 -28.31 14.36
CA GLN A 584 37.49 -28.67 13.19
C GLN A 584 36.00 -28.59 13.52
N ILE A 585 35.56 -29.23 14.60
CA ILE A 585 34.15 -29.26 15.00
C ILE A 585 33.68 -27.86 15.40
N ARG A 586 34.52 -27.04 16.06
CA ARG A 586 34.17 -25.64 16.36
C ARG A 586 33.87 -24.85 15.09
N MET A 587 34.69 -24.99 14.04
CA MET A 587 34.46 -24.29 12.77
C MET A 587 33.21 -24.82 12.03
N ASN A 588 32.89 -26.12 12.16
CA ASN A 588 31.62 -26.67 11.66
C ASN A 588 30.42 -26.13 12.46
N VAL A 589 30.51 -26.01 13.79
CA VAL A 589 29.46 -25.46 14.66
C VAL A 589 29.23 -23.96 14.43
N SER A 590 30.27 -23.17 14.14
CA SER A 590 30.08 -21.75 13.80
C SER A 590 29.29 -21.54 12.50
N MET A 591 29.20 -22.53 11.59
CA MET A 591 28.27 -22.43 10.47
C MET A 591 26.78 -22.45 10.90
N LEU A 592 26.47 -23.01 12.08
CA LEU A 592 25.13 -22.91 12.68
C LEU A 592 24.91 -21.52 13.31
N GLU A 593 25.94 -20.96 13.96
CA GLU A 593 25.92 -19.59 14.49
C GLU A 593 25.77 -18.55 13.36
N ASP A 594 26.42 -18.78 12.22
CA ASP A 594 26.33 -17.94 11.02
C ASP A 594 24.96 -18.06 10.35
N TRP A 595 24.40 -19.27 10.27
CA TRP A 595 23.03 -19.48 9.78
C TRP A 595 22.00 -18.80 10.69
N ALA A 596 22.17 -18.89 12.02
CA ALA A 596 21.34 -18.17 12.99
C ALA A 596 21.39 -16.65 12.77
N ARG A 597 22.58 -16.08 12.54
CA ARG A 597 22.75 -14.65 12.24
C ARG A 597 22.12 -14.23 10.91
N THR A 598 22.15 -15.11 9.92
CA THR A 598 21.57 -14.84 8.59
C THR A 598 20.04 -14.92 8.59
N ASN A 599 19.45 -15.76 9.46
CA ASN A 599 18.02 -16.01 9.57
C ASN A 599 17.45 -15.49 10.90
N ASN A 600 17.97 -14.37 11.40
CA ASN A 600 17.68 -13.89 12.75
C ASN A 600 16.29 -13.23 12.85
N ARG A 601 15.28 -13.96 13.33
CA ARG A 601 14.00 -13.36 13.70
C ARG A 601 14.17 -12.60 15.02
N GLN A 602 13.85 -11.31 14.98
CA GLN A 602 13.60 -10.50 16.17
C GLN A 602 12.09 -10.55 16.47
N PRO A 603 11.66 -10.49 17.74
CA PRO A 603 10.28 -10.17 18.07
C PRO A 603 9.94 -8.76 17.55
N GLU A 604 8.74 -8.53 17.02
CA GLU A 604 8.32 -7.16 16.66
C GLU A 604 8.27 -6.31 17.95
N PRO A 605 9.01 -5.18 18.03
CA PRO A 605 9.15 -4.44 19.29
C PRO A 605 7.88 -3.65 19.61
N ASP A 606 7.43 -3.79 20.86
CA ASP A 606 6.20 -3.16 21.35
C ASP A 606 6.38 -1.63 21.49
N LYS A 607 5.87 -0.88 20.49
CA LYS A 607 6.19 0.55 20.27
C LYS A 607 5.81 1.48 21.43
N ASN A 608 4.93 1.03 22.33
CA ASN A 608 4.47 1.79 23.50
C ASN A 608 5.18 1.40 24.81
N GLY A 609 6.22 0.57 24.78
CA GLY A 609 6.98 0.19 25.98
C GLY A 609 6.23 -0.72 26.94
N GLY A 610 5.36 -1.59 26.41
CA GLY A 610 4.67 -2.61 27.19
C GLY A 610 5.58 -3.75 27.65
N VAL A 611 4.97 -4.80 28.20
CA VAL A 611 5.68 -5.97 28.73
C VAL A 611 6.52 -6.60 27.62
N PRO A 612 7.83 -6.89 27.84
CA PRO A 612 8.66 -7.51 26.80
C PRO A 612 8.04 -8.83 26.34
N THR A 613 7.79 -8.94 25.03
CA THR A 613 7.34 -10.16 24.36
C THR A 613 8.16 -11.36 24.81
N THR A 614 7.51 -12.50 25.09
CA THR A 614 8.09 -13.70 25.75
C THR A 614 9.13 -14.46 24.91
N GLN A 615 9.75 -13.81 23.93
CA GLN A 615 10.44 -14.41 22.79
C GLN A 615 11.93 -14.04 22.79
N GLU A 616 12.81 -15.04 22.74
CA GLU A 616 14.24 -14.85 22.45
C GLU A 616 14.49 -14.77 20.94
N ALA A 617 15.40 -13.90 20.49
CA ALA A 617 15.77 -13.83 19.08
C ALA A 617 16.49 -15.11 18.63
N THR A 618 16.41 -15.46 17.34
CA THR A 618 16.95 -16.74 16.82
C THR A 618 18.46 -16.89 17.07
N VAL A 619 19.21 -15.79 17.00
CA VAL A 619 20.64 -15.75 17.35
C VAL A 619 20.90 -16.07 18.83
N ASP A 620 20.06 -15.57 19.73
CA ASP A 620 20.26 -15.71 21.17
C ASP A 620 19.86 -17.11 21.65
N ALA A 621 18.79 -17.67 21.09
CA ALA A 621 18.45 -19.09 21.22
C ALA A 621 19.63 -19.99 20.77
N ALA A 622 20.19 -19.72 19.58
CA ALA A 622 21.33 -20.47 19.06
C ALA A 622 22.57 -20.36 19.96
N ARG A 623 22.91 -19.15 20.43
CA ARG A 623 24.02 -18.92 21.38
C ARG A 623 23.82 -19.67 22.68
N ARG A 624 22.61 -19.58 23.27
CA ARG A 624 22.24 -20.20 24.54
C ARG A 624 22.34 -21.73 24.47
N HIS A 625 21.79 -22.33 23.43
CA HIS A 625 21.73 -23.79 23.28
C HIS A 625 23.05 -24.41 22.82
N LEU A 626 23.82 -23.77 21.93
CA LEU A 626 25.11 -24.30 21.46
C LEU A 626 26.22 -24.17 22.52
N ALA A 627 26.05 -23.35 23.56
CA ALA A 627 27.05 -23.07 24.58
C ALA A 627 27.71 -24.30 25.26
N PRO A 628 27.01 -25.42 25.60
CA PRO A 628 27.66 -26.61 26.16
C PRO A 628 28.67 -27.25 25.21
N VAL A 629 28.33 -27.33 23.92
CA VAL A 629 29.25 -27.81 22.86
C VAL A 629 30.42 -26.85 22.69
N VAL A 630 30.17 -25.54 22.64
CA VAL A 630 31.22 -24.54 22.47
C VAL A 630 32.21 -24.55 23.65
N GLN A 631 31.72 -24.64 24.89
CA GLN A 631 32.57 -24.75 26.09
C GLN A 631 33.35 -26.08 26.11
N LEU A 632 32.75 -27.21 25.71
CA LEU A 632 33.48 -28.49 25.61
C LEU A 632 34.61 -28.43 24.56
N LEU A 633 34.35 -27.81 23.42
CA LEU A 633 35.34 -27.62 22.36
C LEU A 633 36.44 -26.62 22.77
N GLN A 634 36.10 -25.58 23.53
CA GLN A 634 37.06 -24.63 24.12
C GLN A 634 37.98 -25.33 25.14
N TRP A 635 37.40 -26.12 26.05
CA TRP A 635 38.16 -26.94 27.01
C TRP A 635 39.18 -27.85 26.30
N LEU A 636 38.74 -28.61 25.30
CA LEU A 636 39.57 -29.53 24.49
C LEU A 636 40.71 -28.85 23.70
N GLN A 637 40.65 -27.52 23.50
CA GLN A 637 41.68 -26.73 22.84
C GLN A 637 42.67 -26.08 23.83
N CYS A 638 42.21 -25.73 25.03
CA CYS A 638 43.00 -24.97 26.01
C CYS A 638 43.70 -25.85 27.05
N PHE A 639 43.13 -26.99 27.48
CA PHE A 639 43.61 -27.65 28.70
C PHE A 639 45.02 -28.27 28.61
N SER A 640 45.52 -28.56 27.41
CA SER A 640 46.92 -28.97 27.21
C SER A 640 47.91 -27.80 27.37
N GLY A 641 47.43 -26.55 27.40
CA GLY A 641 48.26 -25.36 27.61
C GLY A 641 48.62 -25.06 29.07
N PHE A 642 47.79 -25.46 30.05
CA PHE A 642 47.94 -24.99 31.44
C PHE A 642 49.12 -25.60 32.20
N GLY A 643 49.51 -26.85 31.92
CA GLY A 643 50.61 -27.53 32.61
C GLY A 643 50.35 -27.71 34.12
N GLU A 644 50.93 -26.84 34.95
CA GLU A 644 50.71 -26.76 36.41
C GLU A 644 50.22 -25.37 36.87
N ASP A 645 49.87 -24.47 35.94
CA ASP A 645 49.32 -23.14 36.26
C ASP A 645 47.89 -23.28 36.83
N ARG A 646 47.76 -22.96 38.12
CA ARG A 646 46.50 -22.98 38.84
C ARG A 646 45.58 -21.82 38.45
N GLN A 647 46.14 -20.62 38.28
CA GLN A 647 45.34 -19.41 38.12
C GLN A 647 44.66 -19.39 36.75
N ALA A 648 45.42 -19.68 35.68
CA ALA A 648 44.84 -19.78 34.33
C ALA A 648 43.77 -20.88 34.22
N MET A 649 43.89 -21.95 35.01
CA MET A 649 42.91 -23.04 35.07
C MET A 649 41.65 -22.64 35.84
N GLU A 650 41.77 -21.97 36.99
CA GLU A 650 40.64 -21.43 37.75
C GLU A 650 39.87 -20.39 36.91
N GLU A 651 40.56 -19.41 36.32
CA GLU A 651 39.97 -18.37 35.46
C GLU A 651 39.24 -18.95 34.23
N THR A 652 39.77 -20.02 33.61
CA THR A 652 39.10 -20.65 32.46
C THR A 652 37.89 -21.49 32.88
N ILE A 653 37.93 -22.13 34.05
CA ILE A 653 36.78 -22.91 34.57
C ILE A 653 35.63 -21.98 34.94
N ASP A 654 35.90 -20.82 35.54
CA ASP A 654 34.86 -19.82 35.85
C ASP A 654 34.20 -19.22 34.58
N GLN A 655 34.94 -19.14 33.47
CA GLN A 655 34.40 -18.78 32.15
C GLN A 655 33.53 -19.87 31.50
N MET A 656 33.52 -21.10 32.00
CA MET A 656 32.75 -22.23 31.45
C MET A 656 31.73 -22.80 32.47
N PRO A 657 30.77 -21.98 32.95
CA PRO A 657 29.92 -22.33 34.09
C PRO A 657 28.93 -23.48 33.82
N ILE A 658 28.65 -23.80 32.56
CA ILE A 658 27.60 -24.75 32.16
C ILE A 658 28.09 -26.20 32.28
N LEU A 659 29.39 -26.46 32.18
CA LEU A 659 29.95 -27.81 32.23
C LEU A 659 30.04 -28.37 33.67
N THR A 660 29.67 -29.64 33.83
CA THR A 660 29.82 -30.34 35.11
C THR A 660 31.26 -30.82 35.30
N THR A 661 31.70 -30.91 36.56
CA THR A 661 33.06 -31.41 36.88
C THR A 661 33.29 -32.82 36.34
N SER A 662 32.25 -33.66 36.33
CA SER A 662 32.33 -35.03 35.79
C SER A 662 32.52 -35.03 34.27
N GLN A 663 31.86 -34.13 33.53
CA GLN A 663 32.07 -33.95 32.09
C GLN A 663 33.51 -33.47 31.79
N LEU A 664 33.99 -32.43 32.50
CA LEU A 664 35.36 -31.91 32.35
C LEU A 664 36.43 -32.98 32.60
N LEU A 665 36.27 -33.75 33.68
CA LEU A 665 37.18 -34.85 34.05
C LEU A 665 37.10 -36.04 33.08
N HIS A 666 35.91 -36.36 32.55
CA HIS A 666 35.73 -37.40 31.53
C HIS A 666 36.42 -37.03 30.22
N ALA A 667 36.27 -35.78 29.76
CA ALA A 667 36.94 -35.26 28.57
C ALA A 667 38.47 -35.36 28.71
N VAL A 668 39.05 -34.96 29.85
CA VAL A 668 40.48 -35.10 30.16
C VAL A 668 40.92 -36.57 30.19
N LYS A 669 40.17 -37.44 30.89
CA LYS A 669 40.48 -38.87 31.06
C LYS A 669 40.51 -39.64 29.73
N HIS A 670 39.67 -39.25 28.78
CA HIS A 670 39.53 -39.92 27.48
C HIS A 670 40.18 -39.16 26.32
N TYR A 671 40.95 -38.10 26.61
CA TYR A 671 41.66 -37.28 25.64
C TYR A 671 42.74 -38.04 24.87
N ARG A 672 42.99 -37.60 23.64
CA ARG A 672 43.95 -38.20 22.72
C ARG A 672 44.99 -37.16 22.27
N ALA A 673 46.00 -36.97 23.11
CA ALA A 673 47.06 -35.98 22.89
C ALA A 673 47.86 -36.21 21.59
N GLU A 674 48.25 -35.10 20.96
CA GLU A 674 48.99 -35.07 19.70
C GLU A 674 50.51 -35.13 19.94
N VAL A 675 51.30 -35.53 18.92
CA VAL A 675 52.77 -35.70 19.09
C VAL A 675 53.44 -34.34 19.30
N GLY A 676 53.89 -34.10 20.54
CA GLY A 676 54.48 -32.83 21.00
C GLY A 676 53.66 -32.11 22.07
N GLU A 677 52.44 -32.58 22.35
CA GLU A 677 51.51 -31.97 23.30
C GLU A 677 51.68 -32.53 24.73
N PRO A 678 51.79 -31.68 25.78
CA PRO A 678 51.83 -32.16 27.16
C PRO A 678 50.43 -32.55 27.65
N VAL A 679 50.37 -33.58 28.51
CA VAL A 679 49.14 -34.07 29.14
C VAL A 679 49.06 -33.58 30.58
N LEU A 680 47.85 -33.20 31.03
CA LEU A 680 47.58 -32.74 32.40
C LEU A 680 48.17 -33.66 33.48
N SER A 681 48.80 -33.06 34.48
CA SER A 681 49.43 -33.79 35.58
C SER A 681 48.40 -34.42 36.53
N LYS A 682 48.82 -35.44 37.29
CA LYS A 682 47.98 -36.02 38.36
C LYS A 682 47.67 -35.04 39.51
N ALA A 683 48.41 -33.93 39.62
CA ALA A 683 48.07 -32.84 40.53
C ALA A 683 46.97 -31.95 39.93
N SER A 684 47.08 -31.59 38.65
CA SER A 684 46.08 -30.80 37.92
C SER A 684 44.69 -31.47 37.91
N VAL A 685 44.65 -32.80 37.73
CA VAL A 685 43.38 -33.56 37.78
C VAL A 685 42.73 -33.52 39.17
N LYS A 686 43.51 -33.49 40.27
CA LYS A 686 42.97 -33.27 41.62
C LYS A 686 42.53 -31.82 41.83
N MET A 687 43.26 -30.86 41.28
CA MET A 687 42.93 -29.44 41.36
C MET A 687 41.53 -29.16 40.81
N ILE A 688 41.16 -29.77 39.67
CA ILE A 688 39.80 -29.70 39.09
C ILE A 688 38.73 -30.25 40.07
N GLN A 689 39.06 -31.28 40.86
CA GLN A 689 38.17 -31.83 41.89
C GLN A 689 38.06 -30.93 43.13
N GLU A 690 39.13 -30.22 43.49
CA GLU A 690 39.19 -29.29 44.63
C GLU A 690 38.53 -27.92 44.34
N ILE A 691 38.55 -27.46 43.08
CA ILE A 691 37.99 -26.15 42.69
C ILE A 691 36.47 -26.13 42.88
N LYS A 692 35.74 -27.09 42.29
CA LYS A 692 34.27 -27.15 42.35
C LYS A 692 33.69 -27.85 43.59
N SER A 693 34.53 -28.27 44.56
CA SER A 693 34.08 -28.72 45.88
C SER A 693 33.97 -27.57 46.91
N ARG A 694 34.26 -26.33 46.50
CA ARG A 694 33.85 -25.13 47.23
C ARG A 694 32.41 -24.79 46.84
N PRO A 695 31.49 -24.55 47.79
CA PRO A 695 30.17 -24.05 47.45
C PRO A 695 30.31 -22.69 46.75
N ARG A 696 29.62 -22.52 45.63
CA ARG A 696 29.70 -21.32 44.80
C ARG A 696 29.02 -20.18 45.55
N ALA A 697 29.81 -19.29 46.17
CA ALA A 697 29.27 -18.12 46.84
C ALA A 697 28.45 -17.30 45.83
N ALA A 698 27.21 -16.95 46.20
CA ALA A 698 26.35 -16.12 45.37
C ALA A 698 27.06 -14.80 45.01
N PRO A 699 26.91 -14.30 43.76
CA PRO A 699 27.67 -13.16 43.28
C PRO A 699 27.34 -11.90 44.10
N ALA A 700 28.24 -11.53 45.01
CA ALA A 700 28.16 -10.27 45.73
C ALA A 700 28.33 -9.12 44.72
N ALA A 701 27.29 -8.28 44.59
CA ALA A 701 27.26 -7.14 43.68
C ALA A 701 28.46 -6.22 43.96
N THR A 702 29.48 -6.30 43.08
CA THR A 702 30.82 -5.81 43.36
C THR A 702 30.92 -4.36 42.92
N SER A 703 30.65 -3.45 43.86
CA SER A 703 30.70 -2.01 43.62
C SER A 703 32.13 -1.52 43.38
N ALA A 704 32.35 -0.96 42.18
CA ALA A 704 33.55 -0.21 41.83
C ALA A 704 33.15 0.96 40.91
N GLY A 705 33.48 2.22 41.22
CA GLY A 705 34.10 2.73 42.44
C GLY A 705 34.18 4.26 42.42
N ALA A 706 33.23 4.95 43.04
CA ALA A 706 33.13 6.40 42.99
C ALA A 706 33.98 7.10 44.07
N SER A 707 34.81 8.07 43.68
CA SER A 707 35.66 8.86 44.58
C SER A 707 35.17 10.31 44.75
N GLN A 708 34.22 10.48 45.68
CA GLN A 708 33.88 11.69 46.46
C GLN A 708 33.81 13.08 45.77
N GLY A 709 32.65 13.74 45.87
CA GLY A 709 32.57 15.18 45.59
C GLY A 709 31.23 15.90 45.69
N LYS A 710 30.57 15.90 46.88
CA LYS A 710 29.72 16.99 47.45
C LYS A 710 28.55 17.62 46.62
N ASP A 711 27.37 17.96 47.16
CA ASP A 711 26.86 18.12 48.54
C ASP A 711 25.36 17.71 48.68
N THR A 712 24.85 17.71 49.92
CA THR A 712 23.49 17.37 50.44
C THR A 712 22.47 18.54 50.40
N PRO A 713 21.18 18.41 50.84
CA PRO A 713 20.26 17.26 51.06
C PRO A 713 18.81 17.45 50.47
N PRO A 714 17.87 16.48 50.61
CA PRO A 714 16.45 16.58 50.16
C PRO A 714 15.45 16.86 51.31
N PRO A 715 14.12 16.83 51.03
CA PRO A 715 13.16 16.35 52.02
C PRO A 715 12.12 15.31 51.50
N ASN A 716 11.95 14.25 52.30
CA ASN A 716 10.71 13.47 52.57
C ASN A 716 9.80 12.96 51.43
N GLY A 717 9.66 11.64 51.36
CA GLY A 717 8.46 10.95 50.85
C GLY A 717 7.82 10.06 51.93
N THR A 718 6.85 9.21 51.57
CA THR A 718 6.37 8.08 52.41
C THR A 718 5.85 6.93 51.56
N ASP A 719 6.03 5.71 52.06
CA ASP A 719 5.74 4.45 51.35
C ASP A 719 4.26 4.24 50.98
N ARG A 720 4.03 3.65 49.79
CA ARG A 720 3.02 2.59 49.65
C ARG A 720 3.60 1.39 48.91
N LYS A 721 3.24 0.21 49.44
CA LYS A 721 3.74 -1.11 49.03
C LYS A 721 3.01 -1.58 47.78
N ASN A 722 3.75 -2.06 46.78
CA ASN A 722 3.19 -3.04 45.84
C ASN A 722 3.19 -4.42 46.50
N GLY A 723 2.19 -5.24 46.17
CA GLY A 723 2.11 -6.63 46.58
C GLY A 723 3.16 -7.50 45.86
N PRO A 724 3.27 -8.79 46.23
CA PRO A 724 4.15 -9.71 45.52
C PRO A 724 3.68 -9.86 44.07
N LEU A 725 4.61 -9.72 43.13
CA LEU A 725 4.45 -10.24 41.78
C LEU A 725 4.16 -11.75 41.85
N PRO A 726 3.37 -12.32 40.91
CA PRO A 726 3.35 -13.78 40.75
C PRO A 726 4.78 -14.27 40.53
N PRO A 727 5.14 -15.46 41.03
CA PRO A 727 6.48 -15.98 40.82
C PRO A 727 6.74 -16.14 39.33
N ILE A 728 7.80 -15.47 38.84
CA ILE A 728 8.48 -15.87 37.61
C ILE A 728 8.70 -17.39 37.75
N PRO A 729 8.35 -18.23 36.75
CA PRO A 729 8.63 -19.65 36.80
C PRO A 729 10.09 -19.82 37.18
N GLN A 730 10.34 -20.46 38.33
CA GLN A 730 11.68 -20.56 38.88
C GLN A 730 12.59 -21.10 37.77
N GLN A 731 13.76 -20.48 37.59
CA GLN A 731 14.88 -21.22 37.00
C GLN A 731 14.94 -22.55 37.75
N LEU A 732 15.14 -23.65 37.03
CA LEU A 732 15.37 -24.94 37.66
C LEU A 732 16.70 -24.90 38.41
N GLU A 733 16.64 -24.32 39.62
CA GLU A 733 17.33 -24.80 40.82
C GLU A 733 16.92 -26.26 40.97
N ALA A 734 17.53 -27.12 40.15
CA ALA A 734 17.58 -28.53 40.43
C ALA A 734 18.29 -28.66 41.77
N ASP A 735 17.58 -29.16 42.79
CA ASP A 735 18.18 -29.55 44.05
C ASP A 735 19.47 -30.34 43.77
N GLU A 736 20.62 -29.89 44.30
CA GLU A 736 21.94 -30.41 43.89
C GLU A 736 22.11 -31.92 44.17
N ASP A 737 21.19 -32.53 44.94
CA ASP A 737 21.11 -33.96 45.22
C ASP A 737 20.46 -34.82 44.10
N ASP A 738 19.72 -34.26 43.14
CA ASP A 738 18.98 -35.03 42.10
C ASP A 738 19.53 -34.85 40.67
N ALA A 739 20.74 -34.31 40.54
CA ALA A 739 21.44 -34.21 39.25
C ALA A 739 21.81 -35.61 38.70
N PRO A 740 21.41 -35.97 37.46
CA PRO A 740 21.60 -37.33 36.94
C PRO A 740 23.08 -37.70 36.84
N THR A 741 23.43 -38.91 37.28
CA THR A 741 24.80 -39.47 37.34
C THR A 741 25.45 -39.79 35.98
N SER A 742 24.98 -39.16 34.90
CA SER A 742 25.42 -39.34 33.52
C SER A 742 26.35 -38.22 33.07
N ASN A 743 27.36 -38.56 32.26
CA ASN A 743 28.25 -37.57 31.61
C ASN A 743 27.67 -37.00 30.30
N LEU A 744 26.42 -37.35 29.96
CA LEU A 744 25.75 -37.01 28.71
C LEU A 744 24.57 -36.07 28.96
N LEU A 745 24.28 -35.19 28.00
CA LEU A 745 23.06 -34.37 27.98
C LEU A 745 21.88 -35.24 27.52
N ASN A 746 20.65 -34.87 27.90
CA ASN A 746 19.46 -35.59 27.46
C ASN A 746 18.85 -34.92 26.20
N PRO A 747 18.99 -35.49 25.00
CA PRO A 747 18.44 -34.92 23.77
C PRO A 747 16.91 -35.03 23.70
N ALA A 748 16.28 -35.90 24.51
CA ALA A 748 14.84 -36.10 24.54
C ALA A 748 14.09 -35.13 25.47
N ILE A 749 14.75 -34.05 25.93
CA ILE A 749 14.07 -32.95 26.64
C ILE A 749 13.39 -32.07 25.59
N LEU A 750 12.07 -31.92 25.73
CA LEU A 750 11.31 -30.86 25.07
C LEU A 750 11.35 -29.61 25.94
N LEU A 751 11.66 -28.46 25.34
CA LEU A 751 11.56 -27.16 25.97
C LEU A 751 10.08 -26.80 26.23
N PRO A 752 9.77 -25.96 27.25
CA PRO A 752 8.40 -25.52 27.54
C PRO A 752 7.75 -24.81 26.34
N PHE A 753 6.71 -25.44 25.78
CA PHE A 753 5.92 -24.89 24.68
C PHE A 753 4.82 -23.96 25.18
N HIS A 754 4.63 -22.83 24.50
CA HIS A 754 3.57 -21.87 24.76
C HIS A 754 2.92 -21.43 23.44
N LEU A 755 1.59 -21.30 23.44
CA LEU A 755 0.88 -20.67 22.31
C LEU A 755 1.21 -19.16 22.21
N PRO A 756 1.06 -18.56 21.02
CA PRO A 756 1.02 -17.11 20.86
C PRO A 756 -0.04 -16.46 21.78
N THR A 757 0.27 -15.30 22.35
CA THR A 757 -0.70 -14.50 23.12
C THR A 757 -1.72 -13.84 22.18
N SER A 758 -2.84 -13.35 22.72
CA SER A 758 -3.79 -12.53 21.93
C SER A 758 -3.08 -11.34 21.27
N THR A 759 -2.11 -10.72 21.94
CA THR A 759 -1.28 -9.64 21.40
C THR A 759 -0.43 -10.10 20.22
N ASP A 760 0.29 -11.23 20.33
CA ASP A 760 1.10 -11.77 19.23
C ASP A 760 0.23 -12.07 17.99
N MET A 761 -0.97 -12.62 18.20
CA MET A 761 -1.90 -12.95 17.12
C MET A 761 -2.59 -11.70 16.52
N LEU A 762 -2.84 -10.65 17.31
CA LEU A 762 -3.35 -9.36 16.82
C LEU A 762 -2.32 -8.62 15.95
N ILE A 763 -1.03 -8.76 16.27
CA ILE A 763 0.07 -8.23 15.44
C ILE A 763 0.25 -9.08 14.16
N SER A 764 0.02 -10.39 14.24
CA SER A 764 0.28 -11.33 13.13
C SER A 764 -0.88 -11.49 12.14
N TYR A 765 -2.14 -11.42 12.61
CA TYR A 765 -3.35 -11.62 11.79
C TYR A 765 -4.27 -10.39 11.73
N GLY A 766 -4.10 -9.38 12.60
CA GLY A 766 -4.85 -8.11 12.58
C GLY A 766 -4.03 -6.93 12.06
N ALA A 767 -4.63 -5.72 12.08
CA ALA A 767 -3.96 -4.51 11.62
C ALA A 767 -2.91 -3.93 12.60
N GLY A 768 -2.64 -4.61 13.73
CA GLY A 768 -1.74 -4.15 14.79
C GLY A 768 -2.27 -2.94 15.58
N PHE A 769 -1.56 -2.58 16.65
CA PHE A 769 -1.90 -1.40 17.45
C PHE A 769 -1.84 -0.12 16.61
N GLY A 770 -2.92 0.67 16.66
CA GLY A 770 -3.08 1.88 15.84
C GLY A 770 -3.60 1.65 14.42
N GLY A 771 -3.88 0.40 14.01
CA GLY A 771 -4.49 0.09 12.72
C GLY A 771 -3.61 0.37 11.50
N VAL A 772 -2.29 0.30 11.68
CA VAL A 772 -1.28 0.62 10.65
C VAL A 772 -1.15 -0.43 9.55
N ASN A 773 -1.46 -1.71 9.82
CA ASN A 773 -1.23 -2.83 8.90
C ASN A 773 -2.54 -3.39 8.31
N LYS A 774 -3.47 -2.55 7.83
CA LYS A 774 -4.80 -2.99 7.33
C LYS A 774 -4.74 -4.05 6.23
N GLU A 775 -3.72 -4.02 5.37
CA GLU A 775 -3.47 -5.05 4.35
C GLU A 775 -3.22 -6.44 4.93
N ARG A 776 -2.55 -6.52 6.11
CA ARG A 776 -2.29 -7.78 6.82
C ARG A 776 -3.62 -8.35 7.33
N GLU A 777 -4.49 -7.52 7.90
CA GLU A 777 -5.82 -7.94 8.36
C GLU A 777 -6.73 -8.40 7.21
N ARG A 778 -6.75 -7.69 6.08
CA ARG A 778 -7.57 -8.08 4.90
C ARG A 778 -7.30 -9.52 4.43
N ARG A 779 -6.07 -10.06 4.63
CA ARG A 779 -5.70 -11.45 4.27
C ARG A 779 -6.26 -12.51 5.21
N TYR A 780 -6.59 -12.15 6.45
CA TYR A 780 -7.11 -13.06 7.49
C TYR A 780 -8.55 -12.71 7.90
N ILE A 781 -9.32 -12.10 6.98
CA ILE A 781 -10.78 -12.00 7.13
C ILE A 781 -11.42 -13.37 6.86
N PRO A 782 -12.31 -13.89 7.73
CA PRO A 782 -12.97 -15.18 7.49
C PRO A 782 -13.88 -15.16 6.25
N ALA A 783 -13.43 -15.80 5.18
CA ALA A 783 -14.15 -15.92 3.91
C ALA A 783 -13.93 -17.31 3.26
N VAL A 784 -14.91 -17.78 2.48
CA VAL A 784 -14.80 -19.06 1.75
C VAL A 784 -14.68 -18.77 0.25
N PRO A 785 -13.58 -19.16 -0.42
CA PRO A 785 -13.40 -18.94 -1.86
C PRO A 785 -14.51 -19.59 -2.70
N ALA A 786 -14.97 -18.88 -3.74
CA ALA A 786 -16.06 -19.35 -4.60
C ALA A 786 -15.73 -20.69 -5.31
N GLU A 787 -14.45 -20.91 -5.65
CA GLU A 787 -13.95 -22.17 -6.19
C GLU A 787 -14.08 -23.35 -5.21
N PHE A 788 -13.96 -23.07 -3.91
CA PHE A 788 -14.05 -24.09 -2.88
C PHE A 788 -15.51 -24.48 -2.61
N LEU A 789 -16.44 -23.51 -2.64
CA LEU A 789 -17.88 -23.79 -2.54
C LEU A 789 -18.36 -24.77 -3.63
N ALA A 790 -17.77 -24.73 -4.84
CA ALA A 790 -18.09 -25.67 -5.91
C ALA A 790 -17.69 -27.12 -5.61
N LYS A 791 -16.78 -27.37 -4.65
CA LYS A 791 -16.32 -28.70 -4.25
C LYS A 791 -17.18 -29.35 -3.16
N LEU A 792 -18.10 -28.60 -2.55
CA LEU A 792 -18.89 -29.03 -1.37
C LEU A 792 -20.24 -29.70 -1.70
N ASP A 793 -20.71 -29.69 -2.96
CA ASP A 793 -22.01 -30.29 -3.34
C ASP A 793 -21.93 -31.82 -3.49
N PRO A 794 -22.67 -32.63 -2.69
CA PRO A 794 -22.56 -34.09 -2.70
C PRO A 794 -23.06 -34.76 -3.98
N ASP A 795 -23.89 -34.10 -4.81
CA ASP A 795 -24.34 -34.61 -6.11
C ASP A 795 -23.26 -34.48 -7.23
N GLY A 796 -21.99 -34.29 -6.81
CA GLY A 796 -20.99 -33.49 -7.53
C GLY A 796 -19.93 -34.19 -8.40
N SER A 797 -20.02 -35.49 -8.70
CA SER A 797 -18.95 -36.22 -9.40
C SER A 797 -18.91 -35.98 -10.93
N GLY A 798 -18.37 -34.82 -11.34
CA GLY A 798 -18.07 -34.42 -12.73
C GLY A 798 -18.63 -33.05 -13.11
N GLU A 799 -18.51 -32.63 -14.39
CA GLU A 799 -18.92 -31.29 -14.89
C GLU A 799 -20.38 -30.87 -14.60
N ARG A 800 -21.26 -31.85 -14.29
CA ARG A 800 -22.65 -31.58 -13.87
C ARG A 800 -22.76 -31.23 -12.39
N GLY A 801 -21.81 -31.69 -11.59
CA GLY A 801 -21.63 -31.34 -10.19
C GLY A 801 -21.25 -29.88 -10.01
N GLU A 802 -20.21 -29.39 -10.68
CA GLU A 802 -19.80 -27.98 -10.62
C GLU A 802 -20.93 -27.01 -11.03
N ARG A 803 -21.80 -27.45 -11.95
CA ARG A 803 -23.01 -26.71 -12.36
C ARG A 803 -24.15 -26.83 -11.35
N ARG A 804 -24.23 -27.90 -10.58
CA ARG A 804 -25.27 -28.13 -9.57
C ARG A 804 -24.90 -27.56 -8.20
N ALA A 805 -23.62 -27.57 -7.85
CA ALA A 805 -23.04 -26.87 -6.71
C ALA A 805 -23.33 -25.36 -6.81
N LYS A 806 -23.07 -24.80 -8.00
CA LYS A 806 -23.53 -23.47 -8.39
C LYS A 806 -25.04 -23.36 -8.19
N ASN A 807 -25.88 -24.12 -8.89
CA ASN A 807 -27.35 -24.01 -8.77
C ASN A 807 -27.94 -24.21 -7.34
N ILE A 808 -27.30 -24.97 -6.44
CA ILE A 808 -27.82 -25.25 -5.08
C ILE A 808 -27.35 -24.19 -4.07
N TYR A 809 -26.08 -23.77 -4.12
CA TYR A 809 -25.61 -22.65 -3.30
C TYR A 809 -26.19 -21.32 -3.81
N GLU A 810 -26.29 -21.16 -5.13
CA GLU A 810 -27.16 -20.15 -5.75
C GLU A 810 -28.61 -20.33 -5.29
N GLY A 811 -29.12 -21.55 -5.10
CA GLY A 811 -30.50 -21.85 -4.70
C GLY A 811 -30.91 -21.34 -3.30
N ALA A 812 -30.04 -21.46 -2.30
CA ALA A 812 -30.26 -20.87 -0.98
C ALA A 812 -30.00 -19.35 -0.99
N ARG A 813 -28.96 -18.92 -1.71
CA ARG A 813 -28.66 -17.50 -1.95
C ARG A 813 -29.71 -16.84 -2.87
N PHE A 814 -30.54 -17.60 -3.58
CA PHE A 814 -31.43 -17.15 -4.66
C PHE A 814 -32.54 -16.26 -4.13
N ILE A 815 -33.32 -16.75 -3.16
CA ILE A 815 -34.64 -16.15 -2.88
C ILE A 815 -34.51 -14.75 -2.27
N ARG A 816 -33.39 -14.44 -1.61
CA ARG A 816 -33.08 -13.11 -1.08
C ARG A 816 -31.96 -12.40 -1.86
N GLY A 817 -30.90 -13.14 -2.22
CA GLY A 817 -29.77 -12.62 -2.98
C GLY A 817 -30.15 -12.26 -4.41
N LEU A 818 -31.05 -12.97 -5.10
CA LEU A 818 -31.57 -12.46 -6.39
C LEU A 818 -32.26 -11.11 -6.21
N TYR A 819 -33.08 -10.89 -5.18
CA TYR A 819 -33.79 -9.61 -5.09
C TYR A 819 -32.87 -8.40 -4.88
N GLN A 820 -31.63 -8.60 -4.40
CA GLN A 820 -30.62 -7.53 -4.26
C GLN A 820 -29.53 -7.58 -5.34
N ALA A 821 -29.15 -8.74 -5.88
CA ALA A 821 -28.19 -8.89 -6.96
C ALA A 821 -28.81 -8.68 -8.35
N TYR A 822 -30.06 -9.09 -8.59
CA TYR A 822 -30.84 -8.67 -9.78
C TYR A 822 -31.10 -7.16 -9.80
N VAL A 823 -30.86 -6.46 -8.69
CA VAL A 823 -30.75 -4.99 -8.64
C VAL A 823 -29.29 -4.56 -8.85
N LYS A 824 -28.30 -5.12 -8.13
CA LYS A 824 -26.90 -4.64 -8.18
C LYS A 824 -26.09 -5.10 -9.40
N GLU A 825 -26.15 -6.37 -9.81
CA GLU A 825 -25.53 -6.89 -11.04
C GLU A 825 -26.18 -6.28 -12.29
N LYS A 826 -27.51 -6.12 -12.26
CA LYS A 826 -28.29 -5.37 -13.26
C LYS A 826 -28.13 -3.84 -13.13
N MET A 827 -27.25 -3.38 -12.23
CA MET A 827 -26.79 -2.00 -12.11
C MET A 827 -25.25 -1.88 -12.02
N ALA A 828 -24.48 -2.89 -12.43
CA ALA A 828 -23.02 -2.83 -12.47
C ALA A 828 -22.51 -2.26 -13.80
N VAL A 829 -21.56 -1.33 -13.75
CA VAL A 829 -20.94 -0.73 -14.94
C VAL A 829 -19.93 -1.70 -15.55
N LYS A 830 -19.95 -1.83 -16.89
CA LYS A 830 -19.06 -2.73 -17.63
C LYS A 830 -17.99 -1.95 -18.41
N GLN A 831 -16.71 -2.17 -18.10
CA GLN A 831 -15.61 -1.65 -18.91
C GLN A 831 -15.57 -2.34 -20.30
N ILE A 832 -15.23 -1.58 -21.34
CA ILE A 832 -15.23 -1.99 -22.75
C ILE A 832 -13.80 -1.83 -23.30
N PRO A 833 -13.19 -2.88 -23.90
CA PRO A 833 -11.86 -2.76 -24.53
C PRO A 833 -11.84 -1.69 -25.62
N ALA A 834 -10.74 -0.93 -25.73
CA ALA A 834 -10.61 0.22 -26.62
C ALA A 834 -11.02 -0.04 -28.09
N GLU A 835 -10.73 -1.23 -28.61
CA GLU A 835 -11.10 -1.67 -29.96
C GLU A 835 -12.61 -1.85 -30.17
N GLN A 836 -13.37 -2.09 -29.10
CA GLN A 836 -14.79 -2.42 -29.12
C GLN A 836 -15.70 -1.22 -28.83
N ILE A 837 -15.18 -0.14 -28.23
CA ILE A 837 -15.92 1.07 -27.86
C ILE A 837 -16.79 1.59 -29.01
N ASP A 838 -16.21 1.73 -30.21
CA ASP A 838 -16.91 2.28 -31.38
C ASP A 838 -18.06 1.38 -31.85
N ALA A 839 -17.88 0.06 -31.81
CA ALA A 839 -18.91 -0.92 -32.16
C ALA A 839 -20.04 -0.98 -31.11
N THR A 840 -19.69 -0.82 -29.82
CA THR A 840 -20.64 -0.85 -28.70
C THR A 840 -21.55 0.37 -28.66
N PHE A 841 -21.04 1.57 -28.98
CA PHE A 841 -21.80 2.82 -28.78
C PHE A 841 -22.30 3.49 -30.07
N LYS A 842 -21.47 3.57 -31.13
CA LYS A 842 -21.78 4.39 -32.33
C LYS A 842 -22.78 3.75 -33.29
N SER A 843 -23.35 2.60 -32.93
CA SER A 843 -24.41 1.89 -33.64
C SER A 843 -25.81 2.31 -33.14
N ASP A 844 -25.97 2.38 -31.82
CA ASP A 844 -27.26 2.57 -31.14
C ASP A 844 -27.45 3.94 -30.47
N SER A 845 -26.37 4.72 -30.31
CA SER A 845 -26.34 5.87 -29.40
C SER A 845 -25.48 7.02 -29.92
N ILE A 846 -25.76 8.21 -29.40
CA ILE A 846 -25.17 9.48 -29.84
C ILE A 846 -24.32 10.09 -28.73
N ASP A 847 -23.28 10.84 -29.09
CA ASP A 847 -22.50 11.63 -28.13
C ASP A 847 -23.29 12.89 -27.74
N LEU A 848 -23.91 12.86 -26.55
CA LEU A 848 -24.80 13.92 -26.04
C LEU A 848 -24.06 15.24 -25.74
N ILE A 849 -22.74 15.18 -25.58
CA ILE A 849 -21.86 16.35 -25.37
C ILE A 849 -21.07 16.74 -26.62
N ASN A 850 -21.40 16.21 -27.80
CA ASN A 850 -20.76 16.60 -29.06
C ASN A 850 -20.98 18.11 -29.35
N LYS A 851 -19.87 18.85 -29.53
CA LYS A 851 -19.87 20.29 -29.82
C LYS A 851 -20.71 20.66 -31.06
N ALA A 852 -20.78 19.76 -32.05
CA ALA A 852 -21.57 19.95 -33.27
C ALA A 852 -23.09 19.78 -33.10
N LEU A 853 -23.57 19.30 -31.94
CA LEU A 853 -24.98 19.40 -31.53
C LEU A 853 -25.31 20.75 -30.87
N GLY A 854 -24.29 21.53 -30.48
CA GLY A 854 -24.46 22.76 -29.69
C GLY A 854 -24.25 22.57 -28.19
N SER A 855 -23.48 21.55 -27.76
CA SER A 855 -23.01 21.47 -26.38
C SER A 855 -22.08 22.65 -26.06
N ARG A 856 -22.07 23.08 -24.80
CA ARG A 856 -21.21 24.15 -24.29
C ARG A 856 -20.69 23.82 -22.91
N ILE A 857 -19.49 24.29 -22.59
CA ILE A 857 -18.97 24.29 -21.22
C ILE A 857 -19.52 25.53 -20.51
N LEU A 858 -19.92 25.38 -19.25
CA LEU A 858 -20.47 26.48 -18.44
C LEU A 858 -19.46 27.01 -17.43
N SER A 859 -18.66 26.12 -16.84
CA SER A 859 -17.66 26.41 -15.82
C SER A 859 -16.71 25.23 -15.66
N PHE A 860 -15.56 25.53 -15.07
CA PHE A 860 -14.50 24.58 -14.75
C PHE A 860 -13.77 25.05 -13.49
N SER A 861 -12.97 24.13 -12.95
CA SER A 861 -12.00 24.33 -11.87
C SER A 861 -10.77 25.11 -12.34
N ASP A 862 -10.08 24.57 -13.34
CA ASP A 862 -8.84 25.10 -13.94
C ASP A 862 -8.75 24.71 -15.43
N GLU A 863 -7.93 25.41 -16.22
CA GLU A 863 -7.64 25.14 -17.64
C GLU A 863 -6.17 25.48 -18.00
N TRP A 864 -5.26 25.45 -17.02
CA TRP A 864 -3.96 26.15 -17.09
C TRP A 864 -3.10 25.77 -18.31
N PHE A 865 -2.95 24.49 -18.62
CA PHE A 865 -2.11 24.03 -19.74
C PHE A 865 -2.90 23.86 -21.03
N ALA A 866 -4.14 23.36 -20.95
CA ALA A 866 -5.02 23.22 -22.11
C ALA A 866 -6.51 23.30 -21.75
N ALA A 867 -7.30 23.99 -22.60
CA ALA A 867 -8.70 24.30 -22.34
C ALA A 867 -9.64 23.10 -22.45
N ALA A 868 -10.62 23.00 -21.54
CA ALA A 868 -11.60 21.94 -21.50
C ALA A 868 -12.51 21.93 -22.74
N GLU A 869 -12.63 23.05 -23.47
CA GLU A 869 -13.33 23.14 -24.76
C GLU A 869 -12.86 22.12 -25.82
N ASN A 870 -11.67 21.54 -25.63
CA ASN A 870 -11.15 20.46 -26.47
C ASN A 870 -11.86 19.12 -26.21
N LEU A 871 -12.35 18.84 -25.00
CA LEU A 871 -12.95 17.56 -24.60
C LEU A 871 -14.10 17.12 -25.51
N THR A 872 -14.97 18.09 -25.87
CA THR A 872 -16.18 17.88 -26.68
C THR A 872 -15.93 17.95 -28.20
N THR A 873 -14.72 18.29 -28.62
CA THR A 873 -14.36 18.48 -30.03
C THR A 873 -14.52 17.16 -30.80
N PRO A 874 -15.28 17.11 -31.91
CA PRO A 874 -15.68 15.83 -32.53
C PRO A 874 -14.55 15.06 -33.23
N THR A 875 -13.44 15.72 -33.57
CA THR A 875 -12.28 15.03 -34.17
C THR A 875 -11.48 14.27 -33.11
N PRO A 876 -10.80 13.17 -33.48
CA PRO A 876 -9.75 12.58 -32.65
C PRO A 876 -8.71 13.62 -32.22
N PRO A 877 -8.06 13.44 -31.06
CA PRO A 877 -7.00 14.35 -30.62
C PRO A 877 -5.76 14.26 -31.51
N ILE A 878 -5.05 15.37 -31.68
CA ILE A 878 -3.80 15.45 -32.46
C ILE A 878 -2.62 15.96 -31.63
N ARG A 879 -1.43 15.41 -31.84
CA ARG A 879 -0.18 15.90 -31.25
C ARG A 879 0.57 16.80 -32.22
N LYS A 880 1.09 17.94 -31.76
CA LYS A 880 1.97 18.83 -32.53
C LYS A 880 3.34 18.99 -31.84
N PRO A 881 4.28 18.04 -32.02
CA PRO A 881 5.60 18.12 -31.40
C PRO A 881 6.32 19.43 -31.73
N GLY A 882 6.89 20.09 -30.72
CA GLY A 882 7.60 21.36 -30.89
C GLY A 882 6.72 22.62 -30.92
N VAL A 883 5.40 22.49 -30.81
CA VAL A 883 4.49 23.64 -30.60
C VAL A 883 4.30 23.86 -29.10
N PHE A 884 4.54 25.08 -28.63
CA PHE A 884 4.37 25.50 -27.24
C PHE A 884 3.40 26.68 -27.17
N THR A 885 2.62 26.75 -26.09
CA THR A 885 1.80 27.90 -25.69
C THR A 885 2.58 28.77 -24.70
N TYR A 886 1.94 29.79 -24.11
CA TYR A 886 2.53 30.52 -22.98
C TYR A 886 2.61 29.68 -21.69
N ALA A 887 1.81 28.62 -21.58
CA ALA A 887 1.71 27.79 -20.37
C ALA A 887 2.59 26.52 -20.42
N GLY A 888 2.88 25.98 -21.61
CA GLY A 888 3.63 24.74 -21.75
C GLY A 888 3.66 24.20 -23.18
N ALA A 889 3.79 22.89 -23.34
CA ALA A 889 3.61 22.24 -24.64
C ALA A 889 2.14 22.32 -25.07
N TRP A 890 1.86 22.46 -26.37
CA TRP A 890 0.47 22.48 -26.85
C TRP A 890 -0.13 21.06 -26.85
N TYR A 891 -1.21 20.89 -26.08
CA TYR A 891 -2.03 19.69 -26.02
C TYR A 891 -3.40 19.90 -26.66
N ASP A 892 -3.95 18.82 -27.22
CA ASP A 892 -5.31 18.74 -27.78
C ASP A 892 -6.24 18.03 -26.78
N GLY A 893 -6.52 18.71 -25.67
CA GLY A 893 -7.26 18.18 -24.53
C GLY A 893 -7.54 19.25 -23.48
N TRP A 894 -8.09 18.82 -22.35
CA TRP A 894 -8.06 19.54 -21.09
C TRP A 894 -6.79 19.15 -20.35
N GLU A 895 -6.06 20.09 -19.75
CA GLU A 895 -4.98 19.81 -18.80
C GLU A 895 -4.90 20.91 -17.75
N THR A 896 -5.02 20.52 -16.49
CA THR A 896 -5.05 21.43 -15.33
C THR A 896 -3.68 21.59 -14.68
N ARG A 897 -3.53 22.66 -13.90
CA ARG A 897 -2.34 22.90 -13.08
C ARG A 897 -2.10 21.75 -12.10
N ARG A 898 -0.83 21.43 -11.88
CA ARG A 898 -0.42 20.35 -10.95
C ARG A 898 -0.65 20.72 -9.49
N HIS A 899 -0.78 19.69 -8.66
CA HIS A 899 -0.89 19.79 -7.20
C HIS A 899 -2.15 20.57 -6.78
N ASN A 900 -3.30 20.06 -7.19
CA ASN A 900 -4.59 20.59 -6.78
C ASN A 900 -4.73 20.52 -5.25
N PRO A 901 -4.98 21.64 -4.55
CA PRO A 901 -5.29 21.61 -3.11
C PRO A 901 -6.70 21.05 -2.83
N GLU A 902 -7.52 20.88 -3.86
CA GLU A 902 -8.85 20.28 -3.80
C GLU A 902 -8.78 18.78 -4.19
N PRO A 903 -9.72 17.94 -3.73
CA PRO A 903 -9.66 16.50 -3.98
C PRO A 903 -9.91 16.09 -5.45
N PHE A 904 -10.40 17.01 -6.29
CA PHE A 904 -10.58 16.81 -7.72
C PHE A 904 -10.73 18.13 -8.47
N ASP A 905 -10.19 18.17 -9.68
CA ASP A 905 -10.63 19.09 -10.72
C ASP A 905 -11.95 18.62 -11.33
N TRP A 906 -12.71 19.57 -11.87
CA TRP A 906 -14.00 19.34 -12.49
C TRP A 906 -14.31 20.32 -13.62
N VAL A 907 -15.22 19.90 -14.51
CA VAL A 907 -15.78 20.71 -15.60
C VAL A 907 -17.26 20.40 -15.82
N VAL A 908 -18.08 21.44 -16.01
CA VAL A 908 -19.53 21.35 -16.22
C VAL A 908 -19.91 21.62 -17.68
N ILE A 909 -20.64 20.69 -18.28
CA ILE A 909 -20.99 20.68 -19.71
C ILE A 909 -22.51 20.61 -19.87
N ARG A 910 -23.11 21.59 -20.57
CA ARG A 910 -24.49 21.55 -21.07
C ARG A 910 -24.56 20.58 -22.25
N LEU A 911 -25.48 19.62 -22.23
CA LEU A 911 -25.70 18.71 -23.36
C LEU A 911 -26.13 19.50 -24.62
N GLY A 912 -25.76 19.02 -25.80
CA GLY A 912 -26.19 19.60 -27.08
C GLY A 912 -27.64 19.27 -27.47
N VAL A 913 -28.39 18.64 -26.57
CA VAL A 913 -29.81 18.28 -26.73
C VAL A 913 -30.62 18.87 -25.58
N ALA A 914 -31.94 19.01 -25.75
CA ALA A 914 -32.82 19.56 -24.72
C ALA A 914 -32.63 18.83 -23.37
N SER A 915 -32.75 17.50 -23.40
CA SER A 915 -32.24 16.58 -22.38
C SER A 915 -31.89 15.21 -23.02
N GLY A 916 -31.11 14.39 -22.31
CA GLY A 916 -30.67 13.09 -22.81
C GLY A 916 -30.50 12.05 -21.71
N LYS A 917 -30.70 10.77 -22.04
CA LYS A 917 -30.48 9.63 -21.16
C LYS A 917 -29.16 8.96 -21.51
N VAL A 918 -28.32 8.67 -20.52
CA VAL A 918 -26.96 8.14 -20.74
C VAL A 918 -26.99 6.61 -20.85
N ARG A 919 -26.16 6.07 -21.74
CA ARG A 919 -25.87 4.63 -21.93
C ARG A 919 -24.40 4.30 -21.65
N GLY A 920 -23.49 5.25 -21.76
CA GLY A 920 -22.08 5.01 -21.48
C GLY A 920 -21.21 6.27 -21.52
N VAL A 921 -19.97 6.09 -21.08
CA VAL A 921 -18.93 7.12 -21.00
C VAL A 921 -17.70 6.62 -21.75
N GLU A 922 -17.02 7.51 -22.48
CA GLU A 922 -15.67 7.28 -22.98
C GLU A 922 -14.77 8.46 -22.58
N ILE A 923 -13.59 8.14 -22.09
CA ILE A 923 -12.52 9.09 -21.75
C ILE A 923 -11.29 8.67 -22.54
N ASP A 924 -10.72 9.61 -23.30
CA ASP A 924 -9.49 9.40 -24.07
C ASP A 924 -8.36 10.18 -23.40
N THR A 925 -7.30 9.51 -22.95
CA THR A 925 -6.11 10.13 -22.36
C THR A 925 -4.97 10.33 -23.37
N ALA A 926 -5.22 10.15 -24.67
CA ALA A 926 -4.21 10.22 -25.73
C ALA A 926 -3.18 11.36 -25.58
N PHE A 927 -1.90 10.99 -25.72
CA PHE A 927 -0.70 11.83 -25.58
C PHE A 927 -0.37 12.32 -24.16
N PHE A 928 -1.29 12.24 -23.19
CA PHE A 928 -0.98 12.40 -21.77
C PHE A 928 -0.41 11.07 -21.24
N ASN A 929 0.81 11.11 -20.70
CA ASN A 929 1.57 9.90 -20.34
C ASN A 929 2.50 10.20 -19.17
N GLY A 930 2.07 9.83 -17.96
CA GLY A 930 2.62 10.31 -16.69
C GLY A 930 2.02 11.64 -16.21
N ASN A 931 1.12 12.24 -17.00
CA ASN A 931 0.33 13.43 -16.68
C ASN A 931 -1.15 13.29 -17.11
N GLN A 932 -1.63 12.07 -17.38
CA GLN A 932 -3.05 11.83 -17.57
C GLN A 932 -3.82 11.94 -16.25
N ALA A 933 -5.14 12.17 -16.31
CA ALA A 933 -6.04 11.96 -15.18
C ALA A 933 -5.82 10.57 -14.55
N PRO A 934 -5.46 10.45 -13.26
CA PRO A 934 -5.33 9.16 -12.59
C PRO A 934 -6.66 8.42 -12.48
N GLU A 935 -7.70 9.13 -12.04
CA GLU A 935 -9.07 8.62 -11.90
C GLU A 935 -10.08 9.68 -12.34
N ILE A 936 -11.26 9.25 -12.77
CA ILE A 936 -12.39 10.10 -13.17
C ILE A 936 -13.69 9.65 -12.52
N ALA A 937 -14.67 10.55 -12.44
CA ALA A 937 -16.08 10.23 -12.16
C ALA A 937 -16.99 11.14 -12.99
N VAL A 938 -18.23 10.72 -13.27
CA VAL A 938 -19.20 11.53 -14.03
C VAL A 938 -20.50 11.66 -13.27
N GLN A 939 -20.96 12.89 -13.11
CA GLN A 939 -22.24 13.24 -12.50
C GLN A 939 -23.12 14.00 -13.50
N GLY A 940 -24.43 14.10 -13.23
CA GLY A 940 -25.35 14.89 -14.03
C GLY A 940 -26.50 15.49 -13.22
N CYS A 941 -27.19 16.44 -13.82
CA CYS A 941 -28.39 17.04 -13.24
C CYS A 941 -29.42 17.43 -14.33
N PHE A 942 -30.68 17.56 -13.91
CA PHE A 942 -31.77 18.06 -14.73
C PHE A 942 -32.23 19.41 -14.16
N VAL A 943 -32.15 20.46 -14.97
CA VAL A 943 -32.59 21.81 -14.61
C VAL A 943 -33.66 22.28 -15.61
N GLY A 944 -34.66 23.02 -15.12
CA GLY A 944 -35.72 23.59 -15.94
C GLY A 944 -35.20 24.66 -16.91
N ALA A 945 -36.05 25.10 -17.84
CA ALA A 945 -35.68 26.11 -18.84
C ALA A 945 -35.69 27.56 -18.32
N ASP A 946 -35.72 27.74 -17.00
CA ASP A 946 -35.77 29.04 -16.33
C ASP A 946 -34.32 29.50 -16.01
N GLU A 947 -33.84 30.50 -16.76
CA GLU A 947 -32.42 30.87 -16.87
C GLU A 947 -31.72 31.19 -15.53
N GLU A 948 -32.48 31.57 -14.49
CA GLU A 948 -31.97 31.87 -13.14
C GLU A 948 -31.19 30.69 -12.51
N HIS A 949 -31.45 29.44 -12.93
CA HIS A 949 -30.78 28.25 -12.37
C HIS A 949 -29.49 27.83 -13.10
N GLU A 950 -29.17 28.34 -14.30
CA GLU A 950 -27.89 27.99 -14.96
C GLU A 950 -26.67 28.67 -14.31
N GLU A 951 -26.86 29.79 -13.59
CA GLU A 951 -25.79 30.42 -12.80
C GLU A 951 -25.47 29.62 -11.52
N GLU A 952 -26.47 28.99 -10.88
CA GLU A 952 -26.22 28.12 -9.71
C GLU A 952 -25.32 26.93 -10.05
N LEU A 953 -25.48 26.36 -11.26
CA LEU A 953 -24.65 25.26 -11.77
C LEU A 953 -23.18 25.65 -12.00
N ARG A 954 -22.86 26.95 -12.09
CA ARG A 954 -21.47 27.40 -12.18
C ARG A 954 -20.76 27.34 -10.83
N SER A 955 -21.50 27.34 -9.71
CA SER A 955 -20.93 27.24 -8.37
C SER A 955 -20.41 25.84 -8.07
N LYS A 956 -19.20 25.77 -7.50
CA LYS A 956 -18.58 24.55 -6.99
C LYS A 956 -19.48 23.81 -5.98
N ASP A 957 -20.22 24.56 -5.17
CA ASP A 957 -21.01 24.08 -4.04
C ASP A 957 -22.42 23.57 -4.40
N PHE A 958 -22.79 23.53 -5.69
CA PHE A 958 -24.09 23.03 -6.12
C PHE A 958 -24.30 21.55 -5.71
N LYS A 959 -25.35 21.28 -4.93
CA LYS A 959 -25.61 19.95 -4.33
C LYS A 959 -26.59 19.07 -5.11
N GLY A 960 -27.10 19.53 -6.25
CA GLY A 960 -28.05 18.79 -7.10
C GLY A 960 -27.39 17.85 -8.13
N TRP A 961 -26.12 17.47 -7.95
CA TRP A 961 -25.42 16.52 -8.81
C TRP A 961 -25.73 15.07 -8.41
N GLU A 962 -26.13 14.25 -9.37
CA GLU A 962 -26.38 12.81 -9.23
C GLU A 962 -25.30 12.03 -9.98
N THR A 963 -24.71 11.01 -9.36
CA THR A 963 -23.66 10.20 -10.01
C THR A 963 -24.23 9.35 -11.15
N ILE A 964 -23.57 9.40 -12.31
CA ILE A 964 -23.88 8.63 -13.53
C ILE A 964 -22.84 7.52 -13.72
N LEU A 965 -21.58 7.82 -13.40
CA LEU A 965 -20.46 6.89 -13.35
C LEU A 965 -19.68 7.18 -12.06
N ASP A 966 -19.56 6.17 -11.19
CA ASP A 966 -18.71 6.23 -9.99
C ASP A 966 -17.23 6.38 -10.36
N LYS A 967 -16.34 6.43 -9.36
CA LYS A 967 -14.90 6.62 -9.58
C LYS A 967 -14.32 5.46 -10.41
N GLN A 968 -13.54 5.76 -11.44
CA GLN A 968 -12.89 4.79 -12.33
C GLN A 968 -11.45 5.23 -12.66
N GLU A 969 -10.51 4.29 -12.74
CA GLU A 969 -9.11 4.56 -13.08
C GLU A 969 -8.89 4.86 -14.58
N CYS A 970 -7.84 5.64 -14.89
CA CYS A 970 -7.48 6.09 -16.23
C CYS A 970 -5.97 5.92 -16.51
N GLY A 971 -5.59 4.78 -17.11
CA GLY A 971 -4.25 4.56 -17.65
C GLY A 971 -3.78 5.57 -18.73
N PRO A 972 -2.46 5.63 -19.00
CA PRO A 972 -1.83 6.64 -19.86
C PRO A 972 -2.13 6.46 -21.36
N SER A 973 -2.33 7.59 -22.06
CA SER A 973 -2.39 7.71 -23.52
C SER A 973 -3.29 6.69 -24.25
N GLN A 974 -4.45 6.33 -23.69
CA GLN A 974 -5.37 5.34 -24.25
C GLN A 974 -6.85 5.74 -24.13
N ARG A 975 -7.71 5.02 -24.85
CA ARG A 975 -9.18 5.17 -24.76
C ARG A 975 -9.75 4.21 -23.73
N HIS A 976 -10.48 4.76 -22.76
CA HIS A 976 -11.25 4.03 -21.75
C HIS A 976 -12.73 4.15 -22.06
N GLY A 977 -13.49 3.07 -21.91
CA GLY A 977 -14.92 3.06 -22.21
C GLY A 977 -15.71 2.26 -21.17
N TRP A 978 -16.84 2.82 -20.73
CA TRP A 978 -17.72 2.23 -19.73
C TRP A 978 -19.16 2.21 -20.23
N LEU A 979 -19.70 1.00 -20.38
CA LEU A 979 -21.10 0.76 -20.70
C LEU A 979 -21.91 0.73 -19.40
N LEU A 980 -22.89 1.60 -19.28
CA LEU A 980 -23.83 1.56 -18.16
C LEU A 980 -24.72 0.31 -18.27
N PRO A 981 -25.08 -0.30 -17.13
CA PRO A 981 -25.91 -1.51 -17.04
C PRO A 981 -27.27 -1.38 -17.75
N ALA A 982 -27.83 -0.18 -17.71
CA ALA A 982 -29.06 0.21 -18.37
C ALA A 982 -28.95 1.67 -18.81
N VAL A 983 -29.78 2.07 -19.78
CA VAL A 983 -29.94 3.49 -20.13
C VAL A 983 -30.64 4.22 -18.98
N THR A 984 -30.13 5.38 -18.56
CA THR A 984 -30.61 6.06 -17.34
C THR A 984 -32.13 6.33 -17.36
N GLU A 985 -32.81 6.04 -16.25
CA GLU A 985 -34.26 6.30 -16.13
C GLU A 985 -34.57 7.80 -16.19
N LYS A 986 -33.74 8.59 -15.51
CA LYS A 986 -33.72 10.04 -15.59
C LYS A 986 -33.04 10.51 -16.88
N ALA A 987 -33.55 11.61 -17.41
CA ALA A 987 -32.86 12.39 -18.43
C ALA A 987 -32.08 13.52 -17.74
N TYR A 988 -30.92 13.88 -18.29
CA TYR A 988 -30.07 14.95 -17.79
C TYR A 988 -30.00 16.11 -18.78
N THR A 989 -29.62 17.28 -18.30
CA THR A 989 -29.43 18.53 -19.07
C THR A 989 -27.98 18.99 -19.06
N HIS A 990 -27.27 18.67 -17.99
CA HIS A 990 -25.88 18.98 -17.74
C HIS A 990 -25.18 17.76 -17.17
N VAL A 991 -23.87 17.67 -17.40
CA VAL A 991 -22.97 16.74 -16.72
C VAL A 991 -21.77 17.45 -16.13
N ARG A 992 -21.25 16.92 -15.02
CA ARG A 992 -19.98 17.29 -14.42
C ARG A 992 -19.01 16.12 -14.53
N LEU A 993 -17.92 16.31 -15.25
CA LEU A 993 -16.76 15.42 -15.19
C LEU A 993 -15.92 15.83 -13.98
N GLN A 994 -15.40 14.84 -13.24
CA GLN A 994 -14.44 15.01 -12.16
C GLN A 994 -13.17 14.24 -12.50
N MET A 995 -12.00 14.77 -12.10
CA MET A 995 -10.66 14.26 -12.36
C MET A 995 -9.86 14.35 -11.05
N PHE A 996 -9.35 13.23 -10.55
CA PHE A 996 -8.78 13.14 -9.19
C PHE A 996 -7.26 12.93 -9.23
N PRO A 997 -6.43 13.80 -8.62
CA PRO A 997 -6.72 15.16 -8.13
C PRO A 997 -6.61 16.24 -9.23
N ASP A 998 -5.68 16.05 -10.17
CA ASP A 998 -5.37 16.88 -11.33
C ASP A 998 -4.81 16.02 -12.48
N GLY A 999 -4.62 16.60 -13.67
CA GLY A 999 -4.03 15.91 -14.82
C GLY A 999 -4.57 16.37 -16.18
N GLY A 1000 -4.46 15.49 -17.18
CA GLY A 1000 -4.89 15.75 -18.56
C GLY A 1000 -5.81 14.68 -19.15
N ILE A 1001 -6.80 15.14 -19.94
CA ILE A 1001 -7.78 14.32 -20.67
C ILE A 1001 -7.93 14.88 -22.09
N ALA A 1002 -7.74 14.05 -23.12
CA ALA A 1002 -7.81 14.46 -24.52
C ALA A 1002 -9.26 14.63 -25.02
N ARG A 1003 -10.15 13.67 -24.73
CA ARG A 1003 -11.58 13.73 -25.10
C ARG A 1003 -12.47 13.11 -24.02
N PHE A 1004 -13.72 13.59 -23.98
CA PHE A 1004 -14.82 13.00 -23.21
C PHE A 1004 -16.02 12.81 -24.15
N ARG A 1005 -16.63 11.62 -24.15
CA ARG A 1005 -17.91 11.33 -24.83
C ARG A 1005 -18.94 10.86 -23.83
N LEU A 1006 -20.17 11.30 -24.02
CA LEU A 1006 -21.32 10.87 -23.22
C LEU A 1006 -22.32 10.19 -24.13
N TYR A 1007 -22.17 8.88 -24.33
CA TYR A 1007 -23.03 8.11 -25.21
C TYR A 1007 -24.41 7.91 -24.60
N GLY A 1008 -25.46 8.19 -25.37
CA GLY A 1008 -26.83 8.06 -24.91
C GLY A 1008 -27.89 8.26 -25.98
N GLN A 1009 -29.10 8.59 -25.53
CA GLN A 1009 -30.27 8.85 -26.36
C GLN A 1009 -30.84 10.24 -26.03
N ALA A 1010 -31.09 11.06 -27.05
CA ALA A 1010 -31.81 12.32 -26.87
C ALA A 1010 -33.27 12.05 -26.46
N VAL A 1011 -33.81 12.85 -25.54
CA VAL A 1011 -35.24 12.84 -25.23
C VAL A 1011 -35.91 13.94 -26.05
N PRO A 1012 -36.74 13.60 -27.06
CA PRO A 1012 -37.31 14.59 -27.96
C PRO A 1012 -38.37 15.47 -27.26
N VAL A 1013 -38.19 16.79 -27.39
CA VAL A 1013 -39.22 17.78 -27.01
C VAL A 1013 -40.07 18.07 -28.24
N PHE A 1014 -41.15 17.31 -28.40
CA PHE A 1014 -42.07 17.48 -29.52
C PHE A 1014 -42.91 18.77 -29.41
N PRO A 1015 -43.29 19.40 -30.54
CA PRO A 1015 -44.29 20.46 -30.55
C PRO A 1015 -45.61 20.03 -29.91
N GLN A 1016 -46.28 20.96 -29.22
CA GLN A 1016 -47.61 20.71 -28.62
C GLN A 1016 -48.67 20.42 -29.68
N ASP A 1017 -48.60 21.07 -30.85
CA ASP A 1017 -49.44 20.69 -31.99
C ASP A 1017 -48.97 19.34 -32.57
N ILE A 1018 -49.92 18.40 -32.59
CA ILE A 1018 -49.78 17.07 -33.18
C ILE A 1018 -49.51 17.13 -34.69
N ASN A 1019 -50.03 18.16 -35.38
CA ASN A 1019 -49.93 18.32 -36.83
C ASN A 1019 -48.69 19.10 -37.27
N ALA A 1020 -47.85 19.56 -36.34
CA ALA A 1020 -46.61 20.24 -36.65
C ALA A 1020 -45.69 19.33 -37.48
N VAL A 1021 -45.24 19.84 -38.62
CA VAL A 1021 -44.23 19.18 -39.46
C VAL A 1021 -42.85 19.52 -38.91
N PHE A 1022 -42.06 18.50 -38.54
CA PHE A 1022 -40.69 18.67 -38.04
C PHE A 1022 -39.77 17.56 -38.59
N ASP A 1023 -38.45 17.75 -38.46
CA ASP A 1023 -37.45 16.77 -38.93
C ASP A 1023 -37.43 15.53 -38.02
N LEU A 1024 -38.07 14.45 -38.48
CA LEU A 1024 -38.14 13.15 -37.80
C LEU A 1024 -36.76 12.45 -37.74
N ALA A 1025 -35.80 12.85 -38.57
CA ALA A 1025 -34.46 12.26 -38.60
C ALA A 1025 -33.42 13.03 -37.76
N ALA A 1026 -33.73 14.24 -37.29
CA ALA A 1026 -32.77 15.06 -36.54
C ALA A 1026 -32.28 14.37 -35.25
N THR A 1027 -30.98 14.47 -34.97
CA THR A 1027 -30.39 13.90 -33.74
C THR A 1027 -31.01 14.48 -32.46
N VAL A 1028 -31.32 15.78 -32.45
CA VAL A 1028 -32.01 16.46 -31.33
C VAL A 1028 -33.42 15.92 -31.06
N ASN A 1029 -34.04 15.26 -32.06
CA ASN A 1029 -35.34 14.62 -31.95
C ASN A 1029 -35.23 13.10 -31.71
N GLY A 1030 -34.04 12.56 -31.44
CA GLY A 1030 -33.80 11.14 -31.18
C GLY A 1030 -33.44 10.30 -32.43
N GLY A 1031 -33.21 10.93 -33.58
CA GLY A 1031 -32.77 10.24 -34.80
C GLY A 1031 -31.33 9.74 -34.71
N VAL A 1032 -31.07 8.52 -35.21
CA VAL A 1032 -29.76 7.85 -35.13
C VAL A 1032 -29.42 7.18 -36.47
N ALA A 1033 -28.20 7.37 -36.98
CA ALA A 1033 -27.71 6.65 -38.14
C ALA A 1033 -27.10 5.31 -37.68
N VAL A 1034 -27.72 4.18 -38.05
CA VAL A 1034 -27.47 2.87 -37.41
C VAL A 1034 -26.42 2.04 -38.16
N LYS A 1035 -26.50 2.00 -39.49
CA LYS A 1035 -25.60 1.24 -40.37
C LYS A 1035 -25.26 2.06 -41.61
N CYS A 1036 -24.10 1.81 -42.20
CA CYS A 1036 -23.70 2.36 -43.49
C CYS A 1036 -22.79 1.37 -44.26
N SER A 1037 -22.77 1.52 -45.57
CA SER A 1037 -21.91 0.83 -46.54
C SER A 1037 -20.40 1.08 -46.33
N ASP A 1038 -19.98 2.34 -46.41
CA ASP A 1038 -18.60 2.81 -46.26
C ASP A 1038 -18.56 4.12 -45.48
N GLN A 1039 -17.40 4.42 -44.87
CA GLN A 1039 -17.05 5.75 -44.39
C GLN A 1039 -15.59 6.00 -44.75
N HIS A 1040 -15.32 6.99 -45.60
CA HIS A 1040 -13.98 7.41 -45.96
C HIS A 1040 -13.55 8.67 -45.20
N PHE A 1041 -14.43 9.67 -45.17
CA PHE A 1041 -14.26 10.92 -44.44
C PHE A 1041 -15.57 11.33 -43.78
N GLY A 1042 -15.48 11.92 -42.58
CA GLY A 1042 -16.64 12.17 -41.73
C GLY A 1042 -17.33 10.87 -41.28
N THR A 1043 -18.55 10.99 -40.75
CA THR A 1043 -19.35 9.85 -40.26
C THR A 1043 -20.81 9.95 -40.70
N LYS A 1044 -21.48 8.80 -40.79
CA LYS A 1044 -22.93 8.67 -41.04
C LYS A 1044 -23.78 9.56 -40.11
N ASP A 1045 -23.33 9.76 -38.88
CA ASP A 1045 -24.05 10.48 -37.83
C ASP A 1045 -24.10 12.00 -38.11
N ASN A 1046 -23.11 12.52 -38.83
CA ASN A 1046 -23.07 13.91 -39.27
C ASN A 1046 -24.27 14.29 -40.14
N LEU A 1047 -24.90 13.33 -40.82
CA LEU A 1047 -26.08 13.57 -41.66
C LEU A 1047 -27.28 14.14 -40.88
N LEU A 1048 -27.33 13.93 -39.57
CA LEU A 1048 -28.50 14.20 -38.72
C LEU A 1048 -28.31 15.43 -37.79
N LEU A 1049 -27.07 15.93 -37.70
CA LEU A 1049 -26.67 17.10 -36.91
C LEU A 1049 -27.40 18.38 -37.33
N PRO A 1050 -27.50 19.41 -36.48
CA PRO A 1050 -28.03 20.72 -36.86
C PRO A 1050 -27.20 21.43 -37.96
N GLY A 1051 -27.78 22.49 -38.52
CA GLY A 1051 -27.15 23.33 -39.54
C GLY A 1051 -26.81 22.62 -40.86
N ARG A 1052 -25.92 23.24 -41.64
CA ARG A 1052 -25.36 22.75 -42.92
C ARG A 1052 -23.83 22.50 -42.87
N GLY A 1053 -23.23 22.60 -41.68
CA GLY A 1053 -21.79 22.38 -41.47
C GLY A 1053 -20.87 23.48 -42.03
N VAL A 1054 -19.56 23.33 -41.76
CA VAL A 1054 -18.52 24.34 -42.02
C VAL A 1054 -17.65 24.00 -43.24
N ASP A 1055 -17.31 22.73 -43.43
CA ASP A 1055 -16.48 22.23 -44.53
C ASP A 1055 -16.96 20.84 -45.01
N MET A 1056 -16.11 19.94 -45.51
CA MET A 1056 -16.53 18.58 -45.90
C MET A 1056 -16.54 17.58 -44.73
N GLY A 1057 -15.66 17.73 -43.74
CA GLY A 1057 -15.40 16.75 -42.67
C GLY A 1057 -16.57 16.52 -41.71
N ASP A 1058 -17.45 17.52 -41.53
CA ASP A 1058 -18.69 17.41 -40.77
C ASP A 1058 -19.89 16.94 -41.62
N GLY A 1059 -19.64 16.09 -42.62
CA GLY A 1059 -20.64 15.34 -43.41
C GLY A 1059 -20.35 13.83 -43.40
N TRP A 1060 -20.89 13.09 -44.35
CA TRP A 1060 -20.57 11.68 -44.62
C TRP A 1060 -20.07 11.55 -46.07
N GLU A 1061 -18.86 11.02 -46.27
CA GLU A 1061 -18.26 10.77 -47.60
C GLU A 1061 -17.70 9.35 -47.71
N THR A 1062 -17.93 8.70 -48.85
CA THR A 1062 -17.48 7.33 -49.16
C THR A 1062 -16.33 7.27 -50.16
N LYS A 1063 -15.67 6.11 -50.27
CA LYS A 1063 -14.59 5.87 -51.23
C LYS A 1063 -15.11 5.88 -52.67
N ARG A 1064 -14.42 6.61 -53.54
CA ARG A 1064 -14.69 6.60 -54.99
C ARG A 1064 -14.65 5.18 -55.57
N SER A 1065 -15.80 4.72 -56.05
CA SER A 1065 -16.02 3.39 -56.60
C SER A 1065 -15.57 3.27 -58.06
N ARG A 1066 -15.63 2.05 -58.61
CA ARG A 1066 -15.24 1.72 -60.00
C ARG A 1066 -16.10 0.58 -60.57
N GLY A 1067 -17.35 0.87 -60.94
CA GLY A 1067 -18.25 -0.09 -61.58
C GLY A 1067 -19.71 0.33 -61.45
N GLU A 1068 -20.61 -0.64 -61.48
CA GLU A 1068 -21.93 -0.49 -60.86
C GLU A 1068 -21.75 -0.69 -59.36
N HIS A 1069 -21.96 0.38 -58.59
CA HIS A 1069 -21.85 0.43 -57.13
C HIS A 1069 -22.89 1.41 -56.60
N VAL A 1070 -23.33 1.21 -55.35
CA VAL A 1070 -24.13 2.17 -54.60
C VAL A 1070 -23.67 2.15 -53.15
N ASP A 1071 -23.50 3.33 -52.56
CA ASP A 1071 -23.32 3.49 -51.12
C ASP A 1071 -24.66 3.85 -50.46
N TRP A 1072 -24.83 3.45 -49.21
CA TRP A 1072 -26.05 3.66 -48.44
C TRP A 1072 -25.78 3.89 -46.95
N THR A 1073 -26.75 4.53 -46.29
CA THR A 1073 -26.83 4.71 -44.82
C THR A 1073 -28.28 4.49 -44.36
N ILE A 1074 -28.46 3.69 -43.31
CA ILE A 1074 -29.74 3.41 -42.65
C ILE A 1074 -29.87 4.27 -41.40
N ILE A 1075 -31.00 4.97 -41.28
CA ILE A 1075 -31.33 5.92 -40.21
C ILE A 1075 -32.61 5.46 -39.52
N ARG A 1076 -32.59 5.39 -38.19
CA ARG A 1076 -33.77 5.27 -37.34
C ARG A 1076 -34.33 6.66 -37.08
N LEU A 1077 -35.61 6.87 -37.36
CA LEU A 1077 -36.30 8.12 -37.05
C LEU A 1077 -36.49 8.24 -35.52
N GLY A 1078 -36.40 9.45 -35.01
CA GLY A 1078 -36.62 9.74 -33.58
C GLY A 1078 -38.08 9.62 -33.14
N ALA A 1079 -39.01 9.72 -34.10
CA ALA A 1079 -40.40 9.32 -33.93
C ALA A 1079 -40.92 8.66 -35.22
N SER A 1080 -41.65 7.56 -35.08
CA SER A 1080 -42.38 6.96 -36.19
C SER A 1080 -43.46 7.94 -36.69
N GLY A 1081 -43.52 8.18 -38.00
CA GLY A 1081 -44.38 9.23 -38.56
C GLY A 1081 -44.67 9.10 -40.05
N HIS A 1082 -45.51 10.01 -40.54
CA HIS A 1082 -45.77 10.21 -41.96
C HIS A 1082 -44.73 11.17 -42.54
N ILE A 1083 -44.17 10.85 -43.71
CA ILE A 1083 -43.16 11.69 -44.39
C ILE A 1083 -43.89 12.67 -45.31
N ASP A 1084 -43.74 13.97 -45.05
CA ASP A 1084 -44.34 15.05 -45.84
C ASP A 1084 -43.35 15.66 -46.85
N LYS A 1085 -42.06 15.71 -46.51
CA LYS A 1085 -40.99 16.28 -47.36
C LYS A 1085 -39.62 15.68 -46.99
N LEU A 1086 -38.80 15.39 -47.99
CA LEU A 1086 -37.38 15.06 -47.80
C LEU A 1086 -36.49 16.23 -48.22
N VAL A 1087 -35.34 16.40 -47.58
CA VAL A 1087 -34.25 17.25 -48.08
C VAL A 1087 -32.94 16.48 -48.01
N VAL A 1088 -32.16 16.47 -49.09
CA VAL A 1088 -30.79 15.93 -49.12
C VAL A 1088 -29.81 17.07 -49.44
N ASP A 1089 -29.02 17.46 -48.44
CA ASP A 1089 -28.05 18.54 -48.54
C ASP A 1089 -26.67 18.02 -48.95
N THR A 1090 -26.04 18.71 -49.89
CA THR A 1090 -24.69 18.43 -50.42
C THR A 1090 -23.71 19.56 -50.13
N ALA A 1091 -24.01 20.44 -49.17
CA ALA A 1091 -23.13 21.54 -48.74
C ALA A 1091 -21.66 21.13 -48.63
N HIS A 1092 -20.79 22.00 -49.16
CA HIS A 1092 -19.34 21.87 -49.27
C HIS A 1092 -18.82 20.74 -50.18
N PHE A 1093 -19.61 19.71 -50.48
CA PHE A 1093 -19.25 18.65 -51.44
C PHE A 1093 -19.36 19.16 -52.89
N ARG A 1094 -18.27 19.75 -53.39
CA ARG A 1094 -18.24 20.46 -54.69
C ARG A 1094 -17.72 19.63 -55.87
N GLY A 1095 -16.84 18.66 -55.62
CA GLY A 1095 -16.24 17.79 -56.66
C GLY A 1095 -16.48 16.30 -56.44
N ASN A 1096 -17.22 15.96 -55.39
CA ASN A 1096 -17.40 14.64 -54.80
C ASN A 1096 -18.85 14.44 -54.27
N PHE A 1097 -19.79 15.32 -54.61
CA PHE A 1097 -21.23 15.04 -54.42
C PHE A 1097 -21.65 13.83 -55.27
N PRO A 1098 -22.62 13.01 -54.82
CA PRO A 1098 -23.08 11.87 -55.59
C PRO A 1098 -23.78 12.28 -56.88
N GLN A 1099 -23.77 11.42 -57.90
CA GLN A 1099 -24.44 11.68 -59.18
C GLN A 1099 -25.97 11.63 -59.03
N LYS A 1100 -26.46 10.72 -58.20
CA LYS A 1100 -27.88 10.61 -57.84
C LYS A 1100 -28.04 10.20 -56.37
N VAL A 1101 -29.23 10.45 -55.83
CA VAL A 1101 -29.69 9.91 -54.55
C VAL A 1101 -31.07 9.24 -54.70
N GLN A 1102 -31.29 8.19 -53.94
CA GLN A 1102 -32.54 7.42 -53.85
C GLN A 1102 -32.83 7.21 -52.36
N VAL A 1103 -34.10 7.15 -51.97
CA VAL A 1103 -34.48 6.96 -50.56
C VAL A 1103 -35.53 5.87 -50.45
N PHE A 1104 -35.30 4.93 -49.54
CA PHE A 1104 -36.27 3.92 -49.13
C PHE A 1104 -36.72 4.20 -47.70
N ALA A 1105 -37.91 3.76 -47.33
CA ALA A 1105 -38.40 3.80 -45.96
C ALA A 1105 -39.00 2.44 -45.56
N ALA A 1106 -38.94 2.14 -44.27
CA ALA A 1106 -39.44 0.89 -43.70
C ALA A 1106 -40.25 1.17 -42.41
N PRO A 1107 -41.24 0.33 -42.06
CA PRO A 1107 -42.03 0.49 -40.84
C PRO A 1107 -41.15 0.44 -39.58
N GLY A 1108 -41.68 0.96 -38.47
CA GLY A 1108 -41.00 0.88 -37.18
C GLY A 1108 -40.90 -0.57 -36.68
N ALA A 1109 -39.70 -0.97 -36.28
CA ALA A 1109 -39.36 -2.28 -35.73
C ALA A 1109 -38.23 -2.13 -34.70
N GLU A 1110 -38.13 -3.07 -33.75
CA GLU A 1110 -37.11 -3.04 -32.69
C GLU A 1110 -35.68 -3.17 -33.25
N THR A 1111 -35.51 -3.96 -34.31
CA THR A 1111 -34.25 -4.09 -35.05
C THR A 1111 -34.28 -3.31 -36.37
N PRO A 1112 -33.12 -2.81 -36.85
CA PRO A 1112 -33.02 -2.18 -38.16
C PRO A 1112 -33.13 -3.24 -39.28
N PRO A 1113 -34.02 -3.06 -40.29
CA PRO A 1113 -34.10 -3.97 -41.44
C PRO A 1113 -32.76 -4.05 -42.20
N GLU A 1114 -32.41 -5.23 -42.71
CA GLU A 1114 -31.15 -5.39 -43.45
C GLU A 1114 -31.20 -4.69 -44.82
N PRO A 1115 -30.06 -4.31 -45.43
CA PRO A 1115 -30.04 -3.46 -46.65
C PRO A 1115 -30.81 -4.02 -47.85
N GLU A 1116 -30.98 -5.34 -47.93
CA GLU A 1116 -31.60 -6.08 -49.04
C GLU A 1116 -33.02 -6.62 -48.69
N ASP A 1117 -33.55 -6.25 -47.52
CA ASP A 1117 -34.86 -6.71 -47.01
C ASP A 1117 -36.05 -6.25 -47.87
N GLU A 1118 -37.03 -7.12 -48.10
CA GLU A 1118 -38.29 -6.82 -48.80
C GLU A 1118 -39.15 -5.76 -48.06
N ALA A 1119 -38.86 -5.50 -46.77
CA ALA A 1119 -39.50 -4.44 -45.99
C ALA A 1119 -39.18 -3.01 -46.46
N TRP A 1120 -38.19 -2.80 -47.35
CA TRP A 1120 -37.83 -1.48 -47.87
C TRP A 1120 -38.71 -1.01 -49.02
N VAL A 1121 -39.59 -0.05 -48.76
CA VAL A 1121 -40.40 0.62 -49.78
C VAL A 1121 -39.62 1.78 -50.39
N GLU A 1122 -39.54 1.87 -51.72
CA GLU A 1122 -38.98 3.05 -52.40
C GLU A 1122 -39.93 4.25 -52.18
N VAL A 1123 -39.46 5.25 -51.43
CA VAL A 1123 -40.19 6.52 -51.23
C VAL A 1123 -39.68 7.63 -52.15
N LEU A 1124 -38.40 7.63 -52.53
CA LEU A 1124 -37.84 8.55 -53.51
C LEU A 1124 -37.07 7.78 -54.60
N PRO A 1125 -37.55 7.74 -55.86
CA PRO A 1125 -36.82 7.12 -56.97
C PRO A 1125 -35.54 7.92 -57.32
N PRO A 1126 -34.51 7.33 -57.97
CA PRO A 1126 -33.19 7.94 -58.14
C PRO A 1126 -33.18 9.34 -58.80
N GLN A 1127 -33.10 10.39 -57.98
CA GLN A 1127 -33.03 11.79 -58.40
C GLN A 1127 -31.59 12.24 -58.63
N LYS A 1128 -31.38 13.13 -59.59
CA LYS A 1128 -30.04 13.69 -59.87
C LYS A 1128 -29.70 14.80 -58.88
N THR A 1129 -28.53 14.71 -58.27
CA THR A 1129 -27.95 15.72 -57.37
C THR A 1129 -26.95 16.64 -58.07
N GLY A 1130 -26.72 17.81 -57.48
CA GLY A 1130 -25.68 18.78 -57.81
C GLY A 1130 -24.77 19.08 -56.61
N PRO A 1131 -23.74 19.93 -56.78
CA PRO A 1131 -22.83 20.33 -55.70
C PRO A 1131 -23.43 21.35 -54.75
N ASP A 1132 -23.01 21.34 -53.49
CA ASP A 1132 -23.17 22.44 -52.51
C ASP A 1132 -24.63 22.89 -52.23
N THR A 1133 -25.61 22.06 -52.58
CA THR A 1133 -27.03 22.43 -52.72
C THR A 1133 -27.93 21.56 -51.84
N GLU A 1134 -28.99 22.17 -51.30
CA GLU A 1134 -30.11 21.48 -50.66
C GLU A 1134 -31.12 21.01 -51.72
N HIS A 1135 -31.33 19.70 -51.80
CA HIS A 1135 -32.25 19.08 -52.75
C HIS A 1135 -33.56 18.73 -52.05
N GLU A 1136 -34.60 19.51 -52.28
CA GLU A 1136 -35.92 19.30 -51.67
C GLU A 1136 -36.81 18.40 -52.53
N TYR A 1137 -37.53 17.47 -51.89
CA TYR A 1137 -38.46 16.56 -52.55
C TYR A 1137 -39.80 16.53 -51.80
N GLY A 1138 -40.88 16.88 -52.50
CA GLY A 1138 -42.24 16.91 -51.96
C GLY A 1138 -43.11 15.73 -52.41
N SER A 1139 -44.40 15.80 -52.07
CA SER A 1139 -45.42 14.79 -52.42
C SER A 1139 -45.67 14.62 -53.93
N ASP A 1140 -45.08 15.47 -54.77
CA ASP A 1140 -45.08 15.37 -56.23
C ASP A 1140 -44.06 14.35 -56.78
N VAL A 1141 -43.00 14.05 -56.02
CA VAL A 1141 -41.95 13.07 -56.39
C VAL A 1141 -41.92 11.87 -55.44
N LEU A 1142 -42.41 12.03 -54.20
CA LEU A 1142 -42.45 10.96 -53.20
C LEU A 1142 -43.54 9.91 -53.52
N LYS A 1143 -43.19 8.63 -53.36
CA LYS A 1143 -44.09 7.48 -53.55
C LYS A 1143 -44.45 6.84 -52.20
N MET A 1144 -45.62 6.21 -52.13
CA MET A 1144 -46.10 5.41 -50.98
C MET A 1144 -46.16 6.13 -49.61
N VAL A 1145 -45.90 7.44 -49.55
CA VAL A 1145 -45.88 8.21 -48.28
C VAL A 1145 -47.27 8.56 -47.74
N GLU A 1146 -48.30 8.58 -48.58
CA GLU A 1146 -49.66 8.94 -48.15
C GLU A 1146 -50.25 7.87 -47.21
N GLY A 1147 -50.55 8.28 -45.97
CA GLY A 1147 -51.21 7.42 -44.96
C GLY A 1147 -50.33 6.31 -44.35
N THR A 1148 -49.15 6.04 -44.90
CA THR A 1148 -48.20 5.05 -44.35
C THR A 1148 -47.31 5.68 -43.28
N VAL A 1149 -47.02 4.93 -42.21
CA VAL A 1149 -46.13 5.34 -41.12
C VAL A 1149 -44.79 4.61 -41.27
N TYR A 1150 -43.70 5.37 -41.22
CA TYR A 1150 -42.34 4.84 -41.29
C TYR A 1150 -41.57 5.09 -39.98
N GLY A 1151 -40.63 4.20 -39.67
CA GLY A 1151 -39.72 4.31 -38.52
C GLY A 1151 -38.24 4.27 -38.91
N TYR A 1152 -37.92 3.77 -40.10
CA TYR A 1152 -36.56 3.80 -40.66
C TYR A 1152 -36.54 4.40 -42.06
N VAL A 1153 -35.42 5.02 -42.41
CA VAL A 1153 -35.12 5.61 -43.72
C VAL A 1153 -33.73 5.16 -44.16
N LYS A 1154 -33.59 4.67 -45.40
CA LYS A 1154 -32.33 4.28 -46.02
C LYS A 1154 -32.02 5.24 -47.16
N LEU A 1155 -31.07 6.13 -46.93
CA LEU A 1155 -30.47 6.96 -47.97
C LEU A 1155 -29.52 6.09 -48.80
N VAL A 1156 -29.65 6.16 -50.13
CA VAL A 1156 -28.74 5.54 -51.09
C VAL A 1156 -28.16 6.64 -51.99
N ILE A 1157 -26.85 6.63 -52.17
CA ILE A 1157 -26.08 7.57 -52.99
C ILE A 1157 -25.42 6.78 -54.12
N ILE A 1158 -25.39 7.36 -55.33
CA ILE A 1158 -25.04 6.63 -56.55
C ILE A 1158 -24.05 7.45 -57.39
N PRO A 1159 -22.93 6.86 -57.84
CA PRO A 1159 -22.41 5.55 -57.43
C PRO A 1159 -21.76 5.60 -56.03
N ASP A 1160 -21.16 6.73 -55.68
CA ASP A 1160 -20.43 7.04 -54.45
C ASP A 1160 -20.47 8.56 -54.21
N GLY A 1161 -19.97 9.05 -53.07
CA GLY A 1161 -19.73 10.47 -52.85
C GLY A 1161 -19.98 10.96 -51.43
N GLY A 1162 -20.15 12.28 -51.29
CA GLY A 1162 -20.38 13.00 -50.04
C GLY A 1162 -21.75 13.65 -49.94
N VAL A 1163 -22.41 13.48 -48.79
CA VAL A 1163 -23.68 14.12 -48.40
C VAL A 1163 -23.51 14.81 -47.05
N LYS A 1164 -24.06 16.01 -46.93
CA LYS A 1164 -23.91 16.85 -45.74
C LYS A 1164 -24.98 16.58 -44.70
N ARG A 1165 -26.26 16.58 -45.09
CA ARG A 1165 -27.41 16.29 -44.24
C ARG A 1165 -28.50 15.53 -44.99
N ILE A 1166 -29.33 14.80 -44.25
CA ILE A 1166 -30.67 14.41 -44.69
C ILE A 1166 -31.70 14.90 -43.67
N ARG A 1167 -32.80 15.47 -44.16
CA ARG A 1167 -33.97 15.89 -43.37
C ARG A 1167 -35.17 15.05 -43.79
N VAL A 1168 -35.91 14.56 -42.80
CA VAL A 1168 -37.15 13.79 -43.01
C VAL A 1168 -38.27 14.57 -42.33
N PHE A 1169 -38.75 15.61 -43.02
CA PHE A 1169 -39.83 16.45 -42.51
C PHE A 1169 -41.15 15.68 -42.56
N GLY A 1170 -41.83 15.59 -41.42
CA GLY A 1170 -43.05 14.80 -41.30
C GLY A 1170 -43.80 15.06 -40.01
N ARG A 1171 -44.92 14.33 -39.85
CA ARG A 1171 -45.80 14.39 -38.68
C ARG A 1171 -45.73 13.08 -37.90
N ARG A 1172 -45.50 13.17 -36.60
CA ARG A 1172 -45.44 12.01 -35.69
C ARG A 1172 -46.77 11.25 -35.67
N ARG A 1173 -46.71 9.93 -35.57
CA ARG A 1173 -47.88 9.09 -35.24
C ARG A 1173 -48.35 9.43 -33.83
N VAL A 1174 -49.64 9.64 -33.65
CA VAL A 1174 -50.27 9.60 -32.32
C VAL A 1174 -50.67 8.17 -32.03
N GLU A 1175 -50.14 7.59 -30.97
CA GLU A 1175 -50.70 6.38 -30.39
C GLU A 1175 -51.84 6.78 -29.46
N SER A 1176 -53.04 6.29 -29.77
CA SER A 1176 -54.22 6.49 -28.94
C SER A 1176 -54.05 5.69 -27.65
N ALA A 1177 -53.58 6.35 -26.59
CA ALA A 1177 -53.40 5.73 -25.29
C ALA A 1177 -54.69 5.05 -24.83
N LEU A 1178 -54.59 3.75 -24.53
CA LEU A 1178 -55.59 3.05 -23.73
C LEU A 1178 -55.47 3.53 -22.28
N LEU A 1179 -56.62 3.69 -21.63
CA LEU A 1179 -56.77 4.04 -20.22
C LEU A 1179 -56.38 2.87 -19.30
#